data_AF-A0A9P6ZD63-F1
#
_entry.id   AF-A0A9P6ZD63-F1
#
_cell.length_a   1.000
_cell.length_b   1.000
_cell.length_c   1.000
_cell.angle_alpha   90.00
_cell.angle_beta   90.00
_cell.angle_gamma   90.00
#
_symmetry.space_group_name_H-M   'P 1'
#
loop_
_entity.id
_entity.type
_entity.pdbx_description
1 polymer ?
#
loop_
_entity_poly.entity_id
_entity_poly.type
_entity_poly.pdbx_seq_one_letter_code
_entity_poly.pdbx_strand_id
1 'polypeptide(L)'
;MTLNKHVEYILLAEFDIDKGASLKHQHPTETGTDEHILSELMLPDGAHLRAEDWTIFCLNQLTPDPDQQQIVDEEHKSPLLYVLNLVRTKHDATARRGARVKAMAICTRHQYLHIYKPVLLLAMEKYFENPTIEILESLYEAVNSMDLSRMPKFTWHERQILRASDNRTMFEEMFMDSPEEYDDPVDDEARKKFIDLSSGHTKRSRMLGKDRHFFETKIEYEGIKLPIKIPLTVNPEEVGDFSVIKLINTFTPNTNHYPGSLNPHHPHLDTPGSYTHPIMLLLNALLTQKRIIFLGHGHPSGEVANYVLAACALGSGCGTVLRGFTERAFPYTNLTSVDDLLKCPGFIAGVTNPTYEEHTSWWDILCNISTGKITVSKDLEYVRGRKGSIASSVKEEAMVSLSRSPSMNSYKDTNAQEEKKMVDTDAEFMQGVLSAIGAHYGETSIRAKFQDYVLKFVRLADLYEQEVCGLPAKESTLGYGPVFVDEGAKKRELAANANRIEGWRQTISYKYYQKDQASRMENSCIQDLDVYRQISKLKKLKQIPDDEVLAIYEAFLNNTITHRQVIEFLSYLPQHQGGLSPLGVGLFHSNPLIREKALELFRRLERSPVGKLEKKIQPWVEKYRPKSIDDIASQEQTVLVLKKALQSDNLPHLLFYGPPGTGKTSTILALAHELYGPQLMKSRVLELNASDERGINVIREKVKDFSRSTLTTKVSGYPCPPYKIIILDEADSMTKDAQSALRRTMETYSTTTRFCIICNYVSRIIEPITSRCAKFRFTSLPVEDLEQRLEMICLQEGVQLAPNTMQTLIQCSGGDLRKAITFLQSGYNLKETVTPRMVHEMAGRIPDELIDDCRELWASQDVNEIEKVVKRIMMDGYSAENLLSQLHEKMIADDSLSTLQKSNISQIMSTVDIDLIQGGDEHLQVLNLMMQIASIVAY
;
A
#
# COMPACT_ATOMS: atom_id res chain seq x y z
N MET A 1 13.05 -16.56 36.07
CA MET A 1 12.17 -16.39 34.90
C MET A 1 11.64 -14.96 34.92
N THR A 2 12.40 -14.02 34.38
CA THR A 2 11.96 -12.63 34.23
C THR A 2 10.83 -12.60 33.20
N LEU A 3 9.61 -12.19 33.61
CA LEU A 3 8.56 -11.85 32.66
C LEU A 3 9.14 -10.87 31.64
N ASN A 4 9.04 -11.18 30.35
CA ASN A 4 9.41 -10.26 29.26
C ASN A 4 8.46 -9.06 29.30
N LYS A 5 8.80 -8.04 30.08
CA LYS A 5 8.09 -6.76 30.09
C LYS A 5 8.14 -6.14 28.69
N HIS A 6 7.01 -5.67 28.19
CA HIS A 6 6.90 -5.00 26.89
C HIS A 6 7.32 -3.53 26.96
N VAL A 7 7.02 -2.88 28.07
CA VAL A 7 7.41 -1.51 28.39
C VAL A 7 8.24 -1.51 29.66
N GLU A 8 9.36 -0.81 29.62
CA GLU A 8 10.27 -0.70 30.76
C GLU A 8 9.97 0.50 31.64
N TYR A 9 9.72 1.66 31.03
CA TYR A 9 9.50 2.92 31.73
C TYR A 9 8.36 3.71 31.11
N ILE A 10 7.66 4.45 31.96
CA ILE A 10 6.73 5.50 31.56
C ILE A 10 7.21 6.80 32.20
N LEU A 11 7.30 7.83 31.38
CA LEU A 11 7.82 9.14 31.75
C LEU A 11 6.75 10.19 31.61
N LEU A 12 6.75 11.16 32.52
CA LEU A 12 5.90 12.35 32.45
C LEU A 12 6.75 13.60 32.67
N ALA A 13 6.70 14.51 31.70
CA ALA A 13 7.30 15.84 31.79
C ALA A 13 6.24 16.93 31.67
N GLU A 14 6.46 18.04 32.38
CA GLU A 14 5.61 19.21 32.33
C GLU A 14 6.46 20.47 32.14
N PHE A 15 5.91 21.44 31.41
CA PHE A 15 6.55 22.73 31.24
C PHE A 15 6.18 23.67 32.39
N ASP A 16 7.17 24.05 33.19
CA ASP A 16 7.04 25.06 34.24
C ASP A 16 7.53 26.42 33.70
N ILE A 17 6.89 27.51 34.14
CA ILE A 17 7.20 28.87 33.71
C ILE A 17 8.55 29.32 34.31
N ASP A 18 8.83 28.93 35.55
CA ASP A 18 10.00 29.41 36.29
C ASP A 18 11.21 28.49 36.11
N LYS A 19 10.98 27.19 35.86
CA LYS A 19 12.02 26.16 35.74
C LYS A 19 12.23 25.62 34.32
N GLY A 20 11.35 25.96 33.37
CA GLY A 20 11.39 25.41 32.02
C GLY A 20 10.84 23.98 31.94
N ALA A 21 11.36 23.19 31.00
CA ALA A 21 11.01 21.77 30.92
C ALA A 21 11.48 21.05 32.19
N SER A 22 10.58 20.30 32.83
CA SER A 22 10.91 19.54 34.03
C SER A 22 10.26 18.16 33.99
N LEU A 23 11.03 17.13 34.35
CA LEU A 23 10.52 15.79 34.53
C LEU A 23 9.77 15.72 35.86
N LYS A 24 8.52 15.24 35.85
CA LYS A 24 7.67 15.15 37.05
C LYS A 24 7.66 13.77 37.67
N HIS A 25 7.45 12.74 36.84
CA HIS A 25 7.30 11.36 37.30
C HIS A 25 8.00 10.38 36.35
N GLN A 26 8.62 9.36 36.96
CA GLN A 26 9.18 8.19 36.29
C GLN A 26 8.60 6.96 36.98
N HIS A 27 8.07 6.00 36.22
CA HIS A 27 7.52 4.75 36.75
C HIS A 27 8.04 3.56 35.92
N PRO A 28 8.45 2.42 36.53
CA PRO A 28 8.42 2.07 37.96
C PRO A 28 9.68 2.47 38.76
N THR A 29 10.81 2.74 38.10
CA THR A 29 12.05 3.19 38.72
C THR A 29 12.67 4.31 37.88
N GLU A 30 13.62 5.05 38.45
CA GLU A 30 14.40 6.05 37.71
C GLU A 30 15.18 5.40 36.56
N THR A 31 15.24 6.09 35.43
CA THR A 31 15.89 5.62 34.19
C THR A 31 17.42 5.65 34.23
N GLY A 32 18.02 6.34 35.21
CA GLY A 32 19.47 6.53 35.33
C GLY A 32 20.09 7.54 34.34
N THR A 33 19.27 8.18 33.50
CA THR A 33 19.68 9.29 32.62
C THR A 33 19.41 10.64 33.33
N ASP A 34 20.17 11.68 33.00
CA ASP A 34 19.95 13.02 33.55
C ASP A 34 18.52 13.52 33.26
N GLU A 35 17.80 13.88 34.33
CA GLU A 35 16.41 14.33 34.27
C GLU A 35 16.25 15.60 33.41
N HIS A 36 17.26 16.47 33.42
CA HIS A 36 17.21 17.70 32.64
C HIS A 36 17.22 17.39 31.14
N ILE A 37 18.16 16.55 30.68
CA ILE A 37 18.28 16.12 29.28
C ILE A 37 17.00 15.40 28.83
N LEU A 38 16.44 14.53 29.69
CA LEU A 38 15.22 13.79 29.38
C LEU A 38 14.02 14.74 29.21
N SER A 39 13.89 15.74 30.09
CA SER A 39 12.79 16.71 30.03
C SER A 39 12.83 17.58 28.77
N GLU A 40 14.02 17.98 28.31
CA GLU A 40 14.19 18.75 27.06
C GLU A 40 13.90 17.91 25.81
N LEU A 41 14.22 16.62 25.81
CA LEU A 41 13.89 15.71 24.70
C LEU A 41 12.38 15.41 24.63
N MET A 42 11.72 15.34 25.79
CA MET A 42 10.26 15.16 25.87
C MET A 42 9.48 16.42 25.50
N LEU A 43 10.04 17.61 25.70
CA LEU A 43 9.40 18.89 25.37
C LEU A 43 10.24 19.64 24.33
N PRO A 44 10.15 19.24 23.05
CA PRO A 44 10.97 19.81 21.98
C PRO A 44 10.62 21.28 21.72
N ASP A 45 11.59 22.01 21.17
CA ASP A 45 11.44 23.41 20.81
C ASP A 45 10.26 23.61 19.85
N GLY A 46 9.39 24.57 20.18
CA GLY A 46 8.20 24.89 19.40
C GLY A 46 6.98 23.99 19.65
N ALA A 47 7.03 23.04 20.60
CA ALA A 47 5.88 22.19 20.95
C ALA A 47 4.62 22.98 21.38
N HIS A 48 4.79 24.16 21.98
CA HIS A 48 3.70 25.03 22.43
C HIS A 48 2.90 25.67 21.28
N LEU A 49 3.43 25.69 20.05
CA LEU A 49 2.75 26.22 18.86
C LEU A 49 1.75 25.22 18.28
N ARG A 50 1.76 23.98 18.76
CA ARG A 50 0.98 22.86 18.21
C ARG A 50 0.07 22.29 19.29
N ALA A 51 -1.10 21.82 18.88
CA ALA A 51 -2.02 21.14 19.79
C ALA A 51 -1.45 19.78 20.25
N GLU A 52 -0.84 19.04 19.32
CA GLU A 52 -0.25 17.72 19.56
C GLU A 52 1.04 17.57 18.73
N ASP A 53 2.06 16.95 19.31
CA ASP A 53 3.32 16.58 18.64
C ASP A 53 3.78 15.20 19.11
N TRP A 54 4.25 14.38 18.18
CA TRP A 54 4.68 13.00 18.45
C TRP A 54 6.17 12.90 18.18
N THR A 55 6.99 12.70 19.21
CA THR A 55 8.43 12.54 19.03
C THR A 55 8.90 11.14 19.33
N ILE A 56 9.93 10.72 18.60
CA ILE A 56 10.66 9.49 18.86
C ILE A 56 12.09 9.89 19.20
N PHE A 57 12.63 9.33 20.28
CA PHE A 57 14.04 9.42 20.61
C PHE A 57 14.49 8.12 21.28
N CYS A 58 15.80 7.94 21.45
CA CYS A 58 16.38 6.71 21.97
C CYS A 58 17.12 6.98 23.29
N LEU A 59 17.13 6.00 24.20
CA LEU A 59 17.88 6.02 25.46
C LEU A 59 18.86 4.84 25.53
N ASN A 60 19.83 4.93 26.44
CA ASN A 60 20.89 3.92 26.64
C ASN A 60 21.76 3.68 25.39
N GLN A 61 21.99 4.71 24.59
CA GLN A 61 22.90 4.65 23.46
C GLN A 61 24.35 4.62 23.95
N LEU A 62 24.93 3.43 24.01
CA LEU A 62 26.35 3.27 24.25
C LEU A 62 27.12 3.56 22.95
N THR A 63 28.15 4.40 23.02
CA THR A 63 29.15 4.50 21.95
C THR A 63 29.81 3.13 21.77
N PRO A 64 29.67 2.48 20.60
CA PRO A 64 30.32 1.20 20.37
C PRO A 64 31.84 1.41 20.25
N ASP A 65 32.59 1.03 21.30
CA ASP A 65 34.05 1.03 21.30
C ASP A 65 34.57 -0.18 20.50
N PRO A 66 35.24 0.02 19.35
CA PRO A 66 35.55 -1.05 18.40
C PRO A 66 36.69 -2.00 18.82
N ASP A 67 37.47 -1.67 19.86
CA ASP A 67 38.69 -2.39 20.27
C ASP A 67 38.55 -3.17 21.60
N GLN A 68 37.45 -3.00 22.34
CA GLN A 68 37.15 -3.84 23.49
C GLN A 68 36.63 -5.21 23.05
N GLN A 69 37.54 -6.05 22.56
CA GLN A 69 37.40 -7.50 22.66
C GLN A 69 37.52 -7.90 24.13
N GLN A 70 36.43 -7.84 24.89
CA GLN A 70 36.37 -8.56 26.15
C GLN A 70 34.94 -8.95 26.46
N ILE A 71 34.82 -10.22 26.81
CA ILE A 71 33.72 -10.86 27.53
C ILE A 71 33.37 -9.94 28.71
N VAL A 72 32.32 -9.14 28.56
CA VAL A 72 31.68 -8.43 29.66
C VAL A 72 30.25 -8.94 29.63
N ASP A 73 29.88 -9.60 30.72
CA ASP A 73 28.64 -10.35 30.92
C ASP A 73 27.44 -9.71 30.22
N GLU A 74 26.68 -10.52 29.46
CA GLU A 74 25.38 -10.12 28.90
C GLU A 74 24.39 -9.64 29.99
N GLU A 75 24.72 -9.80 31.27
CA GLU A 75 23.91 -9.41 32.43
C GLU A 75 23.93 -7.91 32.77
N HIS A 76 24.86 -7.09 32.20
CA HIS A 76 25.03 -5.69 32.64
C HIS A 76 24.99 -4.60 31.56
N LYS A 77 24.65 -4.89 30.30
CA LYS A 77 24.31 -3.83 29.32
C LYS A 77 22.80 -3.58 29.30
N SER A 78 22.38 -2.37 29.68
CA SER A 78 21.02 -1.92 29.44
C SER A 78 20.80 -1.84 27.92
N PRO A 79 19.76 -2.52 27.38
CA PRO A 79 19.51 -2.52 25.94
C PRO A 79 19.06 -1.13 25.47
N LEU A 80 19.26 -0.87 24.17
CA LEU A 80 18.75 0.32 23.50
C LEU A 80 17.23 0.41 23.69
N LEU A 81 16.75 1.53 24.23
CA LEU A 81 15.33 1.78 24.44
C LEU A 81 14.81 2.83 23.48
N TYR A 82 13.68 2.53 22.87
CA TYR A 82 12.95 3.44 22.01
C TYR A 82 11.86 4.13 22.83
N VAL A 83 11.82 5.45 22.73
CA VAL A 83 10.86 6.28 23.46
C VAL A 83 9.87 6.89 22.49
N LEU A 84 8.59 6.55 22.65
CA LEU A 84 7.49 7.23 21.98
C LEU A 84 6.93 8.28 22.93
N ASN A 85 7.06 9.54 22.57
CA ASN A 85 6.62 10.67 23.37
C ASN A 85 5.45 11.40 22.70
N LEU A 86 4.41 11.68 23.49
CA LEU A 86 3.26 12.47 23.10
C LEU A 86 3.29 13.78 23.88
N VAL A 87 3.40 14.90 23.16
CA VAL A 87 3.23 16.24 23.73
C VAL A 87 1.85 16.75 23.37
N ARG A 88 1.12 17.23 24.38
CA ARG A 88 -0.20 17.82 24.18
C ARG A 88 -0.31 19.17 24.87
N THR A 89 -0.83 20.14 24.13
CA THR A 89 -1.04 21.51 24.59
C THR A 89 -2.54 21.78 24.66
N LYS A 90 -3.08 22.00 25.87
CA LYS A 90 -4.46 22.46 26.07
C LYS A 90 -4.46 23.94 26.41
N HIS A 91 -5.13 24.75 25.60
CA HIS A 91 -5.35 26.16 25.90
C HIS A 91 -6.37 26.30 27.04
N ASP A 92 -5.97 26.99 28.09
CA ASP A 92 -6.77 27.14 29.31
C ASP A 92 -6.58 28.56 29.83
N ALA A 93 -7.67 29.33 29.89
CA ALA A 93 -7.67 30.72 30.33
C ALA A 93 -7.28 30.88 31.81
N THR A 94 -7.37 29.81 32.61
CA THR A 94 -6.95 29.82 34.02
C THR A 94 -5.44 29.64 34.20
N ALA A 95 -4.73 29.21 33.16
CA ALA A 95 -3.28 29.05 33.19
C ALA A 95 -2.57 30.39 32.95
N ARG A 96 -1.47 30.65 33.68
CA ARG A 96 -0.68 31.90 33.58
C ARG A 96 -0.17 32.23 32.16
N ARG A 97 0.06 31.23 31.30
CA ARG A 97 0.44 31.38 29.89
C ARG A 97 -0.72 31.17 28.90
N GLY A 98 -1.95 30.98 29.38
CA GLY A 98 -3.10 30.64 28.55
C GLY A 98 -3.07 29.23 27.95
N ALA A 99 -2.10 28.39 28.34
CA ALA A 99 -1.99 26.99 27.90
C ALA A 99 -1.24 26.13 28.93
N ARG A 100 -1.61 24.85 29.02
CA ARG A 100 -0.92 23.79 29.77
C ARG A 100 -0.28 22.83 28.77
N VAL A 101 1.05 22.67 28.85
CA VAL A 101 1.83 21.76 28.00
C VAL A 101 2.32 20.60 28.85
N LYS A 102 1.92 19.39 28.48
CA LYS A 102 2.34 18.15 29.15
C LYS A 102 2.85 17.15 28.13
N ALA A 103 3.82 16.34 28.54
CA ALA A 103 4.40 15.29 27.73
C ALA A 103 4.38 13.96 28.50
N MET A 104 3.93 12.89 27.84
CA MET A 104 3.91 11.53 28.40
C MET A 104 4.58 10.62 27.39
N ALA A 105 5.50 9.79 27.86
CA ALA A 105 6.28 8.91 26.99
C ALA A 105 6.30 7.46 27.48
N ILE A 106 6.35 6.54 26.52
CA ILE A 106 6.50 5.10 26.72
C ILE A 106 7.88 4.67 26.23
N CYS A 107 8.66 4.05 27.10
CA CYS A 107 9.98 3.49 26.77
C CYS A 107 9.87 1.97 26.58
N THR A 108 10.18 1.49 25.39
CA THR A 108 10.02 0.07 25.00
C THR A 108 11.23 -0.43 24.22
N ARG A 109 11.44 -1.76 24.22
CA ARG A 109 12.40 -2.44 23.35
C ARG A 109 11.84 -2.76 21.96
N HIS A 110 10.54 -2.61 21.77
CA HIS A 110 9.87 -2.98 20.53
C HIS A 110 10.02 -1.90 19.45
N GLN A 111 10.26 -2.31 18.21
CA GLN A 111 10.40 -1.38 17.06
C GLN A 111 9.05 -0.80 16.58
N TYR A 112 7.95 -1.49 16.85
CA TYR A 112 6.60 -1.10 16.40
C TYR A 112 5.92 -0.10 17.34
N LEU A 113 6.57 1.04 17.59
CA LEU A 113 6.15 2.04 18.59
C LEU A 113 4.70 2.53 18.44
N HIS A 114 4.21 2.62 17.20
CA HIS A 114 2.92 3.22 16.92
C HIS A 114 1.71 2.46 17.46
N ILE A 115 1.87 1.19 17.84
CA ILE A 115 0.80 0.43 18.48
C ILE A 115 0.32 1.05 19.79
N TYR A 116 1.18 1.83 20.46
CA TYR A 116 0.88 2.44 21.76
C TYR A 116 0.19 3.80 21.66
N LYS A 117 0.10 4.41 20.46
CA LYS A 117 -0.52 5.74 20.28
C LYS A 117 -1.93 5.84 20.86
N PRO A 118 -2.86 4.89 20.62
CA PRO A 118 -4.23 5.00 21.13
C PRO A 118 -4.30 4.96 22.66
N VAL A 119 -3.53 4.07 23.29
CA VAL A 119 -3.50 3.93 24.76
C VAL A 119 -2.88 5.17 25.39
N LEU A 120 -1.80 5.69 24.81
CA LEU A 120 -1.11 6.88 25.31
C LEU A 120 -1.98 8.14 25.21
N LEU A 121 -2.73 8.31 24.13
CA LEU A 121 -3.71 9.40 23.98
C LEU A 121 -4.77 9.35 25.08
N LEU A 122 -5.32 8.16 25.33
CA LEU A 122 -6.39 7.96 26.31
C LEU A 122 -5.89 8.16 27.75
N ALA A 123 -4.69 7.67 28.08
CA ALA A 123 -4.04 7.93 29.37
C ALA A 123 -3.72 9.42 29.56
N MET A 124 -3.26 10.11 28.51
CA MET A 124 -3.01 11.55 28.54
C MET A 124 -4.31 12.35 28.79
N GLU A 125 -5.43 11.96 28.17
CA GLU A 125 -6.74 12.61 28.42
C GLU A 125 -7.17 12.51 29.87
N LYS A 126 -7.09 11.30 30.43
CA LYS A 126 -7.39 11.06 31.84
C LYS A 126 -6.46 11.83 32.77
N TYR A 127 -5.17 11.92 32.44
CA TYR A 127 -4.21 12.68 33.23
C TYR A 127 -4.50 14.20 33.22
N PHE A 128 -5.08 14.73 32.13
CA PHE A 128 -5.55 16.11 32.10
C PHE A 128 -6.79 16.34 32.95
N GLU A 129 -7.66 15.34 33.11
CA GLU A 129 -8.84 15.40 33.97
C GLU A 129 -8.46 15.26 35.45
N ASN A 130 -7.65 14.24 35.78
CA ASN A 130 -7.22 13.90 37.13
C ASN A 130 -5.69 13.64 37.15
N PRO A 131 -4.84 14.58 37.58
CA PRO A 131 -3.40 14.39 37.59
C PRO A 131 -2.95 13.51 38.78
N THR A 132 -3.01 12.19 38.63
CA THR A 132 -2.54 11.21 39.63
C THR A 132 -1.45 10.29 39.08
N ILE A 133 -0.59 9.78 39.98
CA ILE A 133 0.49 8.83 39.62
C ILE A 133 -0.10 7.45 39.26
N GLU A 134 -1.24 7.10 39.86
CA GLU A 134 -1.99 5.85 39.60
C GLU A 134 -2.31 5.64 38.11
N ILE A 135 -2.49 6.72 37.33
CA ILE A 135 -2.71 6.64 35.88
C ILE A 135 -1.49 6.09 35.15
N LEU A 136 -0.28 6.45 35.58
CA LEU A 136 0.97 5.91 35.01
C LEU A 136 1.15 4.44 35.39
N GLU A 137 0.82 4.06 36.62
CA GLU A 137 0.86 2.68 37.10
C GLU A 137 -0.11 1.80 36.30
N SER A 138 -1.38 2.23 36.19
CA SER A 138 -2.40 1.56 35.41
C SER A 138 -2.01 1.44 33.93
N LEU A 139 -1.40 2.49 33.34
CA LEU A 139 -0.91 2.44 31.96
C LEU A 139 0.21 1.43 31.80
N TYR A 140 1.16 1.40 32.73
CA TYR A 140 2.27 0.46 32.73
C TYR A 140 1.79 -0.99 32.88
N GLU A 141 0.82 -1.25 33.75
CA GLU A 141 0.22 -2.58 33.93
C GLU A 141 -0.56 -3.02 32.69
N ALA A 142 -1.42 -2.15 32.15
CA ALA A 142 -2.25 -2.46 30.98
C ALA A 142 -1.43 -2.76 29.72
N VAL A 143 -0.33 -2.03 29.50
CA VAL A 143 0.53 -2.28 28.34
C VAL A 143 1.33 -3.58 28.52
N ASN A 144 1.77 -3.88 29.74
CA ASN A 144 2.50 -5.11 30.04
C ASN A 144 1.59 -6.35 30.18
N SER A 145 0.28 -6.19 30.32
CA SER A 145 -0.70 -7.29 30.32
C SER A 145 -1.08 -7.77 28.91
N MET A 146 -0.50 -7.19 27.86
CA MET A 146 -0.73 -7.62 26.48
C MET A 146 -0.29 -9.07 26.27
N ASP A 147 -1.18 -9.91 25.74
CA ASP A 147 -0.83 -11.29 25.42
C ASP A 147 -0.17 -11.37 24.03
N LEU A 148 1.11 -11.78 24.02
CA LEU A 148 1.91 -12.07 22.83
C LEU A 148 2.31 -13.56 22.73
N SER A 149 1.79 -14.43 23.59
CA SER A 149 2.18 -15.85 23.64
C SER A 149 1.90 -16.59 22.33
N ARG A 150 0.83 -16.20 21.64
CA ARG A 150 0.38 -16.81 20.37
C ARG A 150 1.00 -16.18 19.12
N MET A 151 1.93 -15.24 19.28
CA MET A 151 2.57 -14.55 18.15
C MET A 151 3.58 -15.49 17.46
N PRO A 152 3.43 -15.79 16.16
CA PRO A 152 4.37 -16.65 15.46
C PRO A 152 5.74 -15.97 15.31
N LYS A 153 6.80 -16.74 15.54
CA LYS A 153 8.18 -16.29 15.34
C LYS A 153 8.64 -16.67 13.94
N PHE A 154 8.51 -15.73 13.01
CA PHE A 154 9.01 -15.92 11.64
C PHE A 154 10.53 -15.90 11.56
N THR A 155 11.07 -16.81 10.77
CA THR A 155 12.45 -16.78 10.29
C THR A 155 12.68 -15.58 9.37
N TRP A 156 13.95 -15.26 9.10
CA TRP A 156 14.30 -14.17 8.18
C TRP A 156 13.68 -14.38 6.79
N HIS A 157 13.74 -15.60 6.24
CA HIS A 157 13.19 -15.92 4.92
C HIS A 157 11.68 -15.80 4.86
N GLU A 158 10.95 -16.31 5.87
CA GLU A 158 9.49 -16.18 5.95
C GLU A 158 9.06 -14.71 6.01
N ARG A 159 9.76 -13.89 6.82
CA ARG A 159 9.51 -12.46 6.91
C ARG A 159 9.74 -11.74 5.57
N GLN A 160 10.77 -12.13 4.81
CA GLN A 160 11.01 -11.57 3.48
C GLN A 160 9.88 -11.90 2.51
N ILE A 161 9.37 -13.15 2.51
CA ILE A 161 8.28 -13.53 1.60
C ILE A 161 6.98 -12.82 2.01
N LEU A 162 6.67 -12.76 3.31
CA LEU A 162 5.50 -12.04 3.82
C LEU A 162 5.57 -10.56 3.42
N ARG A 163 6.74 -9.93 3.54
CA ARG A 163 6.94 -8.53 3.11
C ARG A 163 6.79 -8.34 1.60
N ALA A 164 7.22 -9.31 0.80
CA ALA A 164 7.18 -9.22 -0.66
C ALA A 164 5.82 -9.65 -1.26
N SER A 165 4.90 -10.17 -0.44
CA SER A 165 3.62 -10.70 -0.87
C SER A 165 2.48 -9.75 -0.50
N ASP A 166 1.57 -9.51 -1.44
CA ASP A 166 0.30 -8.83 -1.12
C ASP A 166 -0.77 -9.81 -0.60
N ASN A 167 -0.45 -11.11 -0.46
CA ASN A 167 -1.42 -12.12 -0.04
C ASN A 167 -1.64 -12.09 1.48
N ARG A 168 -2.87 -11.77 1.89
CA ARG A 168 -3.30 -11.65 3.29
C ARG A 168 -3.32 -12.97 4.08
N THR A 169 -3.42 -14.11 3.40
CA THR A 169 -3.54 -15.46 4.01
C THR A 169 -2.18 -16.18 4.11
N MET A 170 -1.09 -15.51 3.73
CA MET A 170 0.25 -16.10 3.77
C MET A 170 0.64 -16.60 5.16
N PHE A 171 1.19 -17.82 5.23
CA PHE A 171 1.58 -18.51 6.46
C PHE A 171 0.46 -18.67 7.50
N GLU A 172 -0.79 -18.81 7.06
CA GLU A 172 -1.93 -19.02 7.96
C GLU A 172 -1.74 -20.22 8.89
N GLU A 173 -1.10 -21.29 8.42
CA GLU A 173 -0.80 -22.50 9.20
C GLU A 173 0.01 -22.21 10.48
N MET A 174 0.88 -21.20 10.44
CA MET A 174 1.76 -20.83 11.57
C MET A 174 1.00 -20.16 12.72
N PHE A 175 -0.25 -19.76 12.50
CA PHE A 175 -1.12 -19.21 13.52
C PHE A 175 -2.11 -20.25 14.08
N MET A 176 -2.14 -21.46 13.53
CA MET A 176 -3.13 -22.50 13.87
C MET A 176 -2.62 -23.52 14.92
N ASP A 177 -1.36 -23.43 15.36
CA ASP A 177 -0.72 -24.35 16.32
C ASP A 177 -1.11 -24.09 17.80
N SER A 178 -2.40 -23.88 18.07
CA SER A 178 -2.97 -24.15 19.40
C SER A 178 -4.34 -24.82 19.24
N PRO A 179 -4.49 -26.12 19.53
CA PRO A 179 -5.73 -26.89 19.35
C PRO A 179 -6.79 -26.60 20.43
N GLU A 180 -7.10 -25.32 20.68
CA GLU A 180 -8.14 -24.87 21.64
C GLU A 180 -8.98 -23.71 21.08
N GLU A 181 -9.33 -23.74 19.79
CA GLU A 181 -10.50 -22.99 19.29
C GLU A 181 -11.71 -23.91 19.22
N TYR A 182 -12.25 -24.31 20.37
CA TYR A 182 -13.68 -24.66 20.56
C TYR A 182 -14.03 -24.50 22.05
N ASP A 183 -15.25 -24.01 22.31
CA ASP A 183 -15.90 -23.75 23.61
C ASP A 183 -15.60 -22.43 24.34
N ASP A 184 -16.11 -21.34 23.77
CA ASP A 184 -16.73 -20.31 24.62
C ASP A 184 -18.06 -19.84 23.98
N PRO A 185 -19.20 -20.46 24.33
CA PRO A 185 -20.48 -20.28 23.62
C PRO A 185 -21.17 -18.93 23.85
N VAL A 186 -20.62 -18.05 24.69
CA VAL A 186 -21.30 -16.81 25.13
C VAL A 186 -20.92 -15.58 24.28
N ASP A 187 -19.76 -15.56 23.61
CA ASP A 187 -19.29 -14.39 22.84
C ASP A 187 -19.52 -14.53 21.31
N ASP A 188 -20.01 -15.68 20.86
CA ASP A 188 -20.10 -16.04 19.44
C ASP A 188 -21.39 -15.55 18.75
N GLU A 189 -22.41 -15.14 19.53
CA GLU A 189 -23.58 -14.41 19.02
C GLU A 189 -23.31 -12.91 18.88
N ALA A 190 -22.46 -12.33 19.74
CA ALA A 190 -22.12 -10.91 19.72
C ALA A 190 -21.17 -10.55 18.56
N ARG A 191 -20.21 -11.43 18.24
CA ARG A 191 -19.25 -11.22 17.12
C ARG A 191 -19.88 -11.33 15.73
N LYS A 192 -21.08 -11.89 15.61
CA LYS A 192 -21.80 -12.06 14.33
C LYS A 192 -22.59 -10.82 13.91
N LYS A 193 -22.64 -9.77 14.74
CA LYS A 193 -23.35 -8.52 14.45
C LYS A 193 -22.46 -7.31 14.77
N PHE A 194 -21.72 -6.83 13.77
CA PHE A 194 -21.18 -5.47 13.81
C PHE A 194 -22.09 -4.56 12.99
N ILE A 195 -22.52 -3.44 13.59
CA ILE A 195 -23.32 -2.41 12.93
C ILE A 195 -22.34 -1.40 12.35
N ASP A 196 -22.30 -1.31 11.02
CA ASP A 196 -21.64 -0.20 10.34
C ASP A 196 -22.50 1.06 10.57
N LEU A 197 -22.03 1.95 11.44
CA LEU A 197 -22.68 3.21 11.82
C LEU A 197 -22.97 4.13 10.63
N SER A 198 -22.37 3.87 9.46
CA SER A 198 -22.62 4.63 8.23
C SER A 198 -23.75 4.07 7.34
N SER A 199 -24.08 2.78 7.46
CA SER A 199 -24.94 2.09 6.49
C SER A 199 -26.09 1.26 7.08
N GLY A 200 -26.19 1.10 8.40
CA GLY A 200 -27.37 0.51 9.08
C GLY A 200 -27.67 -0.97 8.78
N HIS A 201 -26.90 -1.63 7.90
CA HIS A 201 -27.12 -3.03 7.53
C HIS A 201 -26.17 -4.00 8.26
N THR A 202 -26.74 -5.06 8.84
CA THR A 202 -25.99 -6.20 9.40
C THR A 202 -25.49 -7.11 8.29
N LYS A 203 -24.20 -7.02 7.93
CA LYS A 203 -23.56 -8.00 7.04
C LYS A 203 -22.99 -9.16 7.86
N ARG A 204 -23.34 -10.40 7.50
CA ARG A 204 -22.58 -11.59 7.90
C ARG A 204 -21.25 -11.55 7.15
N SER A 205 -20.15 -11.28 7.86
CA SER A 205 -18.82 -11.47 7.28
C SER A 205 -18.64 -12.97 7.02
N ARG A 206 -18.64 -13.40 5.75
CA ARG A 206 -17.74 -14.49 5.36
C ARG A 206 -16.38 -14.13 5.93
N MET A 207 -15.63 -15.07 6.48
CA MET A 207 -14.23 -14.86 6.85
C MET A 207 -13.48 -14.38 5.60
N LEU A 208 -13.43 -13.06 5.39
CA LEU A 208 -12.30 -12.45 4.73
C LEU A 208 -11.15 -12.77 5.67
N GLY A 209 -10.26 -13.68 5.22
CA GLY A 209 -9.11 -14.12 6.01
C GLY A 209 -8.46 -12.92 6.68
N LYS A 210 -8.27 -13.02 8.00
CA LYS A 210 -7.58 -11.99 8.78
C LYS A 210 -6.22 -11.74 8.14
N ASP A 211 -5.84 -10.48 8.02
CA ASP A 211 -4.57 -10.12 7.40
C ASP A 211 -3.40 -10.60 8.25
N ARG A 212 -2.73 -11.68 7.81
CA ARG A 212 -1.64 -12.34 8.52
C ARG A 212 -0.33 -11.54 8.52
N HIS A 213 -0.28 -10.39 7.85
CA HIS A 213 0.80 -9.42 8.02
C HIS A 213 0.80 -8.79 9.42
N PHE A 214 -0.35 -8.83 10.09
CA PHE A 214 -0.52 -8.29 11.43
C PHE A 214 -0.95 -9.38 12.41
N PHE A 215 -0.39 -9.33 13.61
CA PHE A 215 -0.88 -10.09 14.74
C PHE A 215 -1.87 -9.24 15.53
N GLU A 216 -3.11 -9.70 15.64
CA GLU A 216 -4.17 -9.02 16.37
C GLU A 216 -4.11 -9.40 17.85
N THR A 217 -3.92 -8.42 18.72
CA THR A 217 -3.99 -8.55 20.18
C THR A 217 -4.86 -7.44 20.76
N LYS A 218 -5.12 -7.46 22.07
CA LYS A 218 -5.94 -6.46 22.75
C LYS A 218 -5.21 -5.98 24.01
N ILE A 219 -5.23 -4.67 24.24
CA ILE A 219 -4.89 -4.08 25.53
C ILE A 219 -6.19 -3.74 26.24
N GLU A 220 -6.29 -4.11 27.51
CA GLU A 220 -7.38 -3.69 28.39
C GLU A 220 -6.88 -2.57 29.30
N TYR A 221 -7.45 -1.37 29.16
CA TYR A 221 -7.11 -0.23 29.99
C TYR A 221 -8.39 0.35 30.61
N GLU A 222 -8.51 0.23 31.93
CA GLU A 222 -9.67 0.67 32.72
C GLU A 222 -11.03 0.22 32.13
N GLY A 223 -11.15 -1.06 31.77
CA GLY A 223 -12.38 -1.66 31.22
C GLY A 223 -12.62 -1.41 29.73
N ILE A 224 -11.76 -0.62 29.06
CA ILE A 224 -11.80 -0.42 27.61
C ILE A 224 -10.84 -1.40 26.94
N LYS A 225 -11.37 -2.27 26.08
CA LYS A 225 -10.59 -3.22 25.27
C LYS A 225 -10.19 -2.59 23.94
N LEU A 226 -8.93 -2.17 23.83
CA LEU A 226 -8.35 -1.55 22.64
C LEU A 226 -7.74 -2.62 21.72
N PRO A 227 -8.24 -2.80 20.48
CA PRO A 227 -7.65 -3.73 19.53
C PRO A 227 -6.33 -3.16 18.97
N ILE A 228 -5.27 -3.96 19.03
CA ILE A 228 -3.93 -3.62 18.53
C ILE A 228 -3.52 -4.60 17.44
N LYS A 229 -2.90 -4.04 16.40
CA LYS A 229 -2.35 -4.79 15.28
C LYS A 229 -0.85 -4.63 15.26
N ILE A 230 -0.13 -5.71 15.57
CA ILE A 230 1.33 -5.73 15.61
C ILE A 230 1.84 -6.18 14.24
N PRO A 231 2.64 -5.39 13.54
CA PRO A 231 3.17 -5.79 12.24
C PRO A 231 4.26 -6.87 12.41
N LEU A 232 4.12 -7.97 11.66
CA LEU A 232 5.04 -9.12 11.69
C LEU A 232 6.20 -9.00 10.70
N THR A 233 6.12 -8.01 9.80
CA THR A 233 7.08 -7.76 8.72
C THR A 233 8.23 -6.83 9.11
N VAL A 234 8.19 -6.23 10.31
CA VAL A 234 9.17 -5.24 10.76
C VAL A 234 10.54 -5.88 11.04
N ASN A 235 11.60 -5.25 10.55
CA ASN A 235 12.97 -5.66 10.77
C ASN A 235 13.65 -4.85 11.88
N PRO A 236 14.74 -5.36 12.49
CA PRO A 236 15.42 -4.72 13.60
C PRO A 236 15.76 -3.23 13.43
N GLU A 237 16.11 -2.82 12.21
CA GLU A 237 16.52 -1.44 11.90
C GLU A 237 15.36 -0.54 11.44
N GLU A 238 14.14 -1.06 11.32
CA GLU A 238 12.96 -0.30 10.93
C GLU A 238 12.15 0.06 12.18
N VAL A 239 12.37 1.26 12.71
CA VAL A 239 11.70 1.74 13.91
C VAL A 239 10.64 2.76 13.52
N GLY A 240 9.40 2.53 13.93
CA GLY A 240 8.27 3.42 13.66
C GLY A 240 7.78 3.45 12.20
N ASP A 241 6.89 4.40 11.93
CA ASP A 241 6.17 4.62 10.70
C ASP A 241 6.78 5.83 10.00
N PHE A 242 7.64 5.56 9.04
CA PHE A 242 8.26 6.57 8.20
C PHE A 242 7.99 6.25 6.73
N SER A 243 8.03 7.28 5.87
CA SER A 243 7.88 7.10 4.43
C SER A 243 9.17 7.38 3.69
N VAL A 244 9.71 6.33 3.06
CA VAL A 244 10.89 6.45 2.19
C VAL A 244 10.56 7.27 0.94
N ILE A 245 9.32 7.19 0.44
CA ILE A 245 8.85 7.99 -0.70
C ILE A 245 8.90 9.48 -0.38
N LYS A 246 8.45 9.87 0.83
CA LYS A 246 8.49 11.26 1.28
C LYS A 246 9.92 11.78 1.35
N LEU A 247 10.86 10.98 1.87
CA LEU A 247 12.28 11.31 1.88
C LEU A 247 12.83 11.52 0.47
N ILE A 248 12.55 10.60 -0.46
CA ILE A 248 13.00 10.71 -1.85
C ILE A 248 12.43 11.95 -2.52
N ASN A 249 11.12 12.19 -2.43
CA ASN A 249 10.48 13.34 -3.05
C ASN A 249 10.97 14.68 -2.50
N THR A 250 11.32 14.74 -1.20
CA THR A 250 11.83 15.98 -0.57
C THR A 250 13.19 16.37 -1.12
N PHE A 251 14.09 15.40 -1.35
CA PHE A 251 15.46 15.64 -1.82
C PHE A 251 15.66 15.38 -3.32
N THR A 252 14.58 15.11 -4.07
CA THR A 252 14.64 15.02 -5.53
C THR A 252 14.41 16.41 -6.12
N PRO A 253 15.36 16.94 -6.92
CA PRO A 253 15.23 18.29 -7.46
C PRO A 253 14.10 18.37 -8.49
N ASN A 254 13.18 19.34 -8.31
CA ASN A 254 12.26 19.74 -9.37
C ASN A 254 13.07 20.36 -10.53
N THR A 255 12.90 19.83 -11.74
CA THR A 255 13.62 20.20 -12.95
C THR A 255 13.56 21.71 -13.24
N ASN A 256 14.64 22.44 -12.95
CA ASN A 256 15.27 23.46 -13.82
C ASN A 256 16.39 24.29 -13.16
N HIS A 257 16.65 24.20 -11.85
CA HIS A 257 17.72 24.96 -11.21
C HIS A 257 18.55 24.11 -10.23
N TYR A 258 19.46 23.30 -10.76
CA TYR A 258 20.69 22.97 -10.05
C TYR A 258 21.86 23.36 -10.96
N PRO A 259 22.59 24.45 -10.67
CA PRO A 259 23.90 24.65 -11.29
C PRO A 259 24.77 23.46 -10.86
N GLY A 260 25.62 22.97 -11.77
CA GLY A 260 26.49 21.81 -11.53
C GLY A 260 27.18 21.87 -10.17
N SER A 261 27.36 20.69 -9.56
CA SER A 261 27.85 20.46 -8.19
C SER A 261 28.64 21.63 -7.60
N LEU A 262 27.99 22.45 -6.76
CA LEU A 262 28.68 23.40 -5.89
C LEU A 262 29.40 22.71 -4.72
N ASN A 263 29.24 21.38 -4.60
CA ASN A 263 29.83 20.59 -3.53
C ASN A 263 31.25 20.13 -3.94
N PRO A 264 32.22 20.15 -3.00
CA PRO A 264 33.56 19.63 -3.26
C PRO A 264 33.51 18.14 -3.57
N HIS A 265 34.19 17.71 -4.64
CA HIS A 265 34.19 16.31 -5.07
C HIS A 265 34.87 15.41 -4.03
N HIS A 266 34.17 14.41 -3.52
CA HIS A 266 34.66 13.48 -2.51
C HIS A 266 34.63 12.02 -3.00
N PRO A 267 35.78 11.30 -3.03
CA PRO A 267 35.89 9.97 -3.63
C PRO A 267 35.01 8.86 -3.03
N HIS A 268 34.53 9.01 -1.79
CA HIS A 268 33.63 8.05 -1.14
C HIS A 268 32.15 8.40 -1.25
N LEU A 269 31.81 9.63 -1.66
CA LEU A 269 30.43 10.13 -1.67
C LEU A 269 29.90 10.27 -3.09
N ASP A 270 30.75 10.65 -4.03
CA ASP A 270 30.37 10.87 -5.41
C ASP A 270 30.47 9.61 -6.26
N THR A 271 29.55 9.50 -7.20
CA THR A 271 29.52 8.46 -8.23
C THR A 271 30.42 8.86 -9.40
N PRO A 272 30.99 7.89 -10.14
CA PRO A 272 31.77 8.20 -11.34
C PRO A 272 30.84 8.71 -12.45
N GLY A 273 30.63 10.02 -12.49
CA GLY A 273 29.75 10.72 -13.42
C GLY A 273 29.81 12.24 -13.22
N SER A 274 29.13 13.00 -14.07
CA SER A 274 29.08 14.47 -13.95
C SER A 274 28.11 14.97 -12.86
N TYR A 275 27.22 14.11 -12.37
CA TYR A 275 26.20 14.44 -11.40
C TYR A 275 25.80 13.22 -10.56
N THR A 276 25.92 13.33 -9.24
CA THR A 276 25.41 12.32 -8.29
C THR A 276 24.07 12.77 -7.72
N HIS A 277 23.07 11.90 -7.76
CA HIS A 277 21.75 12.20 -7.21
C HIS A 277 21.82 12.42 -5.68
N PRO A 278 21.13 13.41 -5.08
CA PRO A 278 21.21 13.71 -3.64
C PRO A 278 20.95 12.50 -2.73
N ILE A 279 19.93 11.68 -3.06
CA ILE A 279 19.65 10.42 -2.34
C ILE A 279 20.80 9.41 -2.41
N MET A 280 21.54 9.35 -3.52
CA MET A 280 22.72 8.48 -3.63
C MET A 280 23.89 9.00 -2.80
N LEU A 281 24.08 10.33 -2.76
CA LEU A 281 25.06 10.96 -1.89
C LEU A 281 24.75 10.67 -0.42
N LEU A 282 23.49 10.78 -0.01
CA LEU A 282 23.03 10.42 1.34
C LEU A 282 23.26 8.93 1.63
N LEU A 283 22.95 8.03 0.70
CA LEU A 283 23.20 6.59 0.86
C LEU A 283 24.69 6.28 1.03
N ASN A 284 25.55 6.86 0.20
CA ASN A 284 27.00 6.67 0.27
C ASN A 284 27.57 7.19 1.60
N ALA A 285 27.03 8.30 2.11
CA ALA A 285 27.39 8.85 3.40
C ALA A 285 27.00 7.94 4.57
N LEU A 286 25.80 7.37 4.51
CA LEU A 286 25.30 6.41 5.49
C LEU A 286 26.16 5.15 5.51
N LEU A 287 26.54 4.62 4.34
CA LEU A 287 27.40 3.45 4.22
C LEU A 287 28.82 3.72 4.76
N THR A 288 29.36 4.90 4.55
CA THR A 288 30.74 5.25 4.94
C THR A 288 30.85 5.88 6.35
N GLN A 289 29.79 5.78 7.16
CA GLN A 289 29.71 6.31 8.53
C GLN A 289 30.13 7.78 8.65
N LYS A 290 29.61 8.64 7.77
CA LYS A 290 29.74 10.09 7.91
C LYS A 290 28.74 10.65 8.93
N ARG A 291 29.06 11.80 9.52
CA ARG A 291 28.19 12.53 10.45
C ARG A 291 27.12 13.28 9.67
N ILE A 292 25.85 12.90 9.84
CA ILE A 292 24.73 13.41 9.05
C ILE A 292 23.74 14.12 9.97
N ILE A 293 23.33 15.33 9.60
CA ILE A 293 22.30 16.10 10.30
C ILE A 293 21.13 16.41 9.37
N PHE A 294 19.92 16.14 9.84
CA PHE A 294 18.66 16.56 9.22
C PHE A 294 18.14 17.81 9.93
N LEU A 295 18.14 18.95 9.22
CA LEU A 295 17.66 20.23 9.75
C LEU A 295 16.22 20.49 9.27
N GLY A 296 15.30 20.63 10.21
CA GLY A 296 13.88 20.92 9.96
C GLY A 296 13.38 22.17 10.69
N HIS A 297 13.91 23.33 10.35
CA HIS A 297 13.48 24.59 10.97
C HIS A 297 11.99 24.87 10.68
N GLY A 298 11.18 25.04 11.73
CA GLY A 298 9.73 25.26 11.63
C GLY A 298 8.89 24.00 11.37
N HIS A 299 9.51 22.83 11.21
CA HIS A 299 8.80 21.56 11.07
C HIS A 299 8.53 20.89 12.43
N PRO A 300 7.51 20.01 12.54
CA PRO A 300 7.34 19.14 13.69
C PRO A 300 8.57 18.28 13.97
N SER A 301 8.97 18.18 15.24
CA SER A 301 10.08 17.33 15.66
C SER A 301 9.81 15.87 15.30
N GLY A 302 8.55 15.43 15.37
CA GLY A 302 8.13 14.12 14.87
C GLY A 302 8.38 13.89 13.38
N GLU A 303 8.17 14.94 12.56
CA GLU A 303 8.42 14.86 11.14
C GLU A 303 9.92 14.72 10.86
N VAL A 304 10.76 15.50 11.54
CA VAL A 304 12.23 15.42 11.45
C VAL A 304 12.73 14.03 11.87
N ALA A 305 12.21 13.49 12.98
CA ALA A 305 12.53 12.14 13.44
C ALA A 305 12.21 11.06 12.39
N ASN A 306 11.07 11.19 11.71
CA ASN A 306 10.70 10.26 10.65
C ASN A 306 11.66 10.31 9.44
N TYR A 307 12.23 11.47 9.10
CA TYR A 307 13.26 11.57 8.05
C TYR A 307 14.57 10.86 8.45
N VAL A 308 14.98 10.98 9.71
CA VAL A 308 16.16 10.29 10.25
C VAL A 308 15.94 8.76 10.20
N LEU A 309 14.81 8.29 10.70
CA LEU A 309 14.45 6.86 10.70
C LEU A 309 14.33 6.31 9.27
N ALA A 310 13.78 7.09 8.33
CA ALA A 310 13.75 6.74 6.92
C ALA A 310 15.16 6.62 6.30
N ALA A 311 16.09 7.50 6.69
CA ALA A 311 17.48 7.43 6.25
C ALA A 311 18.19 6.19 6.81
N CYS A 312 17.98 5.85 8.08
CA CYS A 312 18.49 4.61 8.69
C CYS A 312 17.97 3.37 7.98
N ALA A 313 16.68 3.34 7.66
CA ALA A 313 16.09 2.26 6.88
C ALA A 313 16.70 2.20 5.46
N LEU A 314 16.89 3.33 4.78
CA LEU A 314 17.50 3.36 3.45
C LEU A 314 18.94 2.83 3.47
N GLY A 315 19.76 3.24 4.44
CA GLY A 315 21.15 2.78 4.60
C GLY A 315 21.29 1.31 4.96
N SER A 316 20.34 0.75 5.73
CA SER A 316 20.34 -0.66 6.14
C SER A 316 19.81 -1.63 5.07
N GLY A 317 19.36 -1.14 3.91
CA GLY A 317 18.64 -1.95 2.92
C GLY A 317 17.23 -2.30 3.42
N CYS A 318 16.55 -1.32 3.98
CA CYS A 318 15.25 -1.42 4.65
C CYS A 318 15.24 -2.47 5.77
N GLY A 319 16.33 -2.49 6.56
CA GLY A 319 16.56 -3.36 7.71
C GLY A 319 16.86 -4.83 7.43
N THR A 320 17.05 -5.21 6.16
CA THR A 320 17.23 -6.61 5.75
C THR A 320 18.68 -7.02 5.54
N VAL A 321 19.55 -6.07 5.13
CA VAL A 321 20.90 -6.37 4.65
C VAL A 321 21.96 -6.03 5.69
N LEU A 322 21.95 -4.81 6.22
CA LEU A 322 22.97 -4.30 7.14
C LEU A 322 22.38 -3.91 8.51
N ARG A 323 23.19 -3.99 9.56
CA ARG A 323 22.83 -3.61 10.94
C ARG A 323 23.72 -2.50 11.51
N GLY A 324 23.27 -1.88 12.61
CA GLY A 324 24.01 -0.86 13.36
C GLY A 324 23.80 0.56 12.87
N PHE A 325 22.65 0.85 12.23
CA PHE A 325 22.27 2.21 11.83
C PHE A 325 21.42 2.87 12.90
N THR A 326 20.52 2.12 13.53
CA THR A 326 19.67 2.56 14.64
C THR A 326 20.45 2.87 15.91
N GLU A 327 21.50 2.11 16.23
CA GLU A 327 22.36 2.33 17.41
C GLU A 327 23.07 3.70 17.41
N ARG A 328 23.33 4.25 16.22
CA ARG A 328 23.98 5.55 16.01
C ARG A 328 23.03 6.66 15.54
N ALA A 329 21.74 6.35 15.51
CA ALA A 329 20.70 7.27 15.09
C ALA A 329 20.16 8.03 16.30
N PHE A 330 20.08 9.34 16.19
CA PHE A 330 19.44 10.24 17.13
C PHE A 330 18.23 10.82 16.40
N PRO A 331 17.04 10.17 16.44
CA PRO A 331 15.90 10.61 15.65
C PRO A 331 15.54 12.07 15.93
N TYR A 332 15.69 12.50 17.18
CA TYR A 332 15.60 13.90 17.56
C TYR A 332 16.63 14.23 18.65
N THR A 333 17.28 15.39 18.53
CA THR A 333 18.28 15.88 19.50
C THR A 333 18.27 17.40 19.62
N ASN A 334 18.69 17.89 20.79
CA ASN A 334 18.82 19.32 21.10
C ASN A 334 20.31 19.73 21.19
N LEU A 335 20.57 21.02 21.45
CA LEU A 335 21.92 21.57 21.58
C LEU A 335 22.69 21.07 22.80
N THR A 336 21.99 20.64 23.85
CA THR A 336 22.59 20.18 25.10
C THR A 336 23.36 18.87 24.96
N SER A 337 23.00 18.04 23.97
CA SER A 337 23.61 16.73 23.72
C SER A 337 24.65 16.74 22.58
N VAL A 338 25.13 17.91 22.13
CA VAL A 338 26.14 18.01 21.04
C VAL A 338 27.44 17.28 21.40
N ASP A 339 27.89 17.39 22.65
CA ASP A 339 29.11 16.72 23.11
C ASP A 339 28.97 15.20 23.07
N ASP A 340 27.76 14.67 23.31
CA ASP A 340 27.47 13.24 23.22
C ASP A 340 27.35 12.78 21.76
N LEU A 341 26.80 13.61 20.87
CA LEU A 341 26.80 13.35 19.42
C LEU A 341 28.22 13.20 18.87
N LEU A 342 29.13 14.09 19.28
CA LEU A 342 30.51 14.09 18.79
C LEU A 342 31.34 12.90 19.28
N LYS A 343 30.95 12.24 20.38
CA LYS A 343 31.56 10.97 20.83
C LYS A 343 31.22 9.80 19.90
N CYS A 344 30.07 9.84 19.21
CA CYS A 344 29.61 8.78 18.32
C CYS A 344 30.28 8.88 16.94
N PRO A 345 31.02 7.85 16.48
CA PRO A 345 31.59 7.84 15.15
C PRO A 345 30.48 7.70 14.09
N GLY A 346 30.24 8.76 13.32
CA GLY A 346 29.29 8.73 12.18
C GLY A 346 27.82 8.67 12.57
N PHE A 347 27.37 9.59 13.44
CA PHE A 347 25.99 9.69 13.89
C PHE A 347 25.02 10.18 12.80
N ILE A 348 23.73 9.88 12.97
CA ILE A 348 22.64 10.38 12.13
C ILE A 348 21.64 11.09 13.04
N ALA A 349 21.54 12.42 12.96
CA ALA A 349 20.77 13.21 13.92
C ALA A 349 19.68 14.08 13.25
N GLY A 350 18.56 14.26 13.94
CA GLY A 350 17.49 15.18 13.56
C GLY A 350 17.44 16.39 14.49
N VAL A 351 17.47 17.60 13.92
CA VAL A 351 17.50 18.87 14.66
C VAL A 351 16.52 19.89 14.08
N THR A 352 15.98 20.74 14.93
CA THR A 352 15.10 21.86 14.55
C THR A 352 15.81 23.21 14.66
N ASN A 353 16.88 23.29 15.46
CA ASN A 353 17.61 24.52 15.72
C ASN A 353 18.54 24.89 14.54
N PRO A 354 18.44 26.11 13.97
CA PRO A 354 19.24 26.50 12.81
C PRO A 354 20.73 26.71 13.12
N THR A 355 21.14 26.80 14.38
CA THR A 355 22.56 26.96 14.76
C THR A 355 23.47 25.86 14.23
N TYR A 356 22.92 24.65 14.00
CA TYR A 356 23.67 23.57 13.37
C TYR A 356 24.14 23.89 11.95
N GLU A 357 23.45 24.77 11.21
CA GLU A 357 23.86 25.17 9.85
C GLU A 357 25.13 26.03 9.84
N GLU A 358 25.34 26.84 10.90
CA GLU A 358 26.48 27.76 11.02
C GLU A 358 27.79 27.05 11.41
N HIS A 359 27.70 25.95 12.15
CA HIS A 359 28.85 25.21 12.67
C HIS A 359 29.22 23.98 11.82
N THR A 360 29.96 24.20 10.73
CA THR A 360 30.37 23.14 9.77
C THR A 360 31.29 22.05 10.33
N SER A 361 31.85 22.25 11.52
CA SER A 361 32.70 21.28 12.21
C SER A 361 31.93 20.12 12.87
N TRP A 362 30.64 20.32 13.15
CA TRP A 362 29.82 19.34 13.86
C TRP A 362 29.30 18.21 12.97
N TRP A 363 29.23 18.43 11.65
CA TRP A 363 28.66 17.49 10.70
C TRP A 363 29.48 17.41 9.43
N ASP A 364 29.39 16.27 8.75
CA ASP A 364 30.02 16.07 7.44
C ASP A 364 29.01 16.37 6.32
N ILE A 365 27.74 16.02 6.54
CA ILE A 365 26.63 16.28 5.61
C ILE A 365 25.44 16.87 6.36
N LEU A 366 24.87 17.93 5.78
CA LEU A 366 23.66 18.58 6.26
C LEU A 366 22.54 18.43 5.22
N CYS A 367 21.43 17.88 5.65
CA CYS A 367 20.22 17.67 4.87
C CYS A 367 19.15 18.65 5.36
N ASN A 368 18.89 19.71 4.60
CA ASN A 368 17.89 20.71 4.97
C ASN A 368 16.51 20.29 4.41
N ILE A 369 15.59 19.93 5.30
CA ILE A 369 14.25 19.41 4.96
C ILE A 369 13.39 20.52 4.34
N SER A 370 13.48 21.75 4.85
CA SER A 370 12.68 22.88 4.38
C SER A 370 13.04 23.34 2.98
N THR A 371 14.31 23.20 2.59
CA THR A 371 14.81 23.58 1.25
C THR A 371 14.98 22.41 0.29
N GLY A 372 15.01 21.17 0.78
CA GLY A 372 15.28 19.97 -0.01
C GLY A 372 16.73 19.88 -0.50
N LYS A 373 17.67 20.67 0.07
CA LYS A 373 19.07 20.72 -0.34
C LYS A 373 19.96 19.88 0.59
N ILE A 374 20.91 19.16 -0.02
CA ILE A 374 21.97 18.43 0.71
C ILE A 374 23.31 19.13 0.49
N THR A 375 23.97 19.52 1.57
CA THR A 375 25.26 20.21 1.56
C THR A 375 26.35 19.36 2.21
N VAL A 376 27.52 19.30 1.59
CA VAL A 376 28.71 18.62 2.12
C VAL A 376 29.62 19.64 2.80
N SER A 377 30.11 19.32 4.00
CA SER A 377 31.01 20.18 4.75
C SER A 377 32.34 20.38 4.02
N LYS A 378 32.91 21.58 4.15
CA LYS A 378 34.22 21.93 3.56
C LYS A 378 35.38 21.35 4.37
N ASP A 379 35.13 21.00 5.63
CA ASP A 379 36.13 20.52 6.59
C ASP A 379 36.32 19.00 6.53
N LEU A 380 35.68 18.34 5.55
CA LEU A 380 35.75 16.89 5.37
C LEU A 380 37.15 16.47 4.89
N GLU A 381 38.00 16.03 5.82
CA GLU A 381 39.36 15.56 5.52
C GLU A 381 39.36 14.30 4.64
N TYR A 382 40.16 14.32 3.58
CA TYR A 382 40.43 13.17 2.73
C TYR A 382 41.63 12.39 3.24
N VAL A 383 41.40 11.19 3.78
CA VAL A 383 42.48 10.22 4.02
C VAL A 383 42.97 9.71 2.67
N ARG A 384 44.07 10.28 2.16
CA ARG A 384 44.81 9.68 1.03
C ARG A 384 45.18 8.26 1.44
N GLY A 385 44.62 7.28 0.74
CA GLY A 385 45.00 5.87 0.92
C GLY A 385 46.52 5.72 0.91
N ARG A 386 47.05 4.86 1.79
CA ARG A 386 48.48 4.52 1.84
C ARG A 386 48.99 4.31 0.41
N LYS A 387 50.01 5.06 0.01
CA LYS A 387 50.80 4.78 -1.20
C LYS A 387 51.36 3.36 -1.04
N GLY A 388 50.74 2.40 -1.73
CA GLY A 388 51.04 0.97 -1.59
C GLY A 388 49.82 0.04 -1.70
N SER A 389 48.58 0.53 -1.68
CA SER A 389 47.39 -0.31 -1.87
C SER A 389 47.13 -0.63 -3.35
N ILE A 390 46.83 -1.91 -3.64
CA ILE A 390 46.50 -2.49 -4.97
C ILE A 390 45.34 -1.75 -5.70
N ALA A 391 44.56 -0.93 -5.00
CA ALA A 391 43.60 0.00 -5.61
C ALA A 391 44.25 1.03 -6.56
N SER A 392 45.53 1.38 -6.37
CA SER A 392 46.25 2.25 -7.30
C SER A 392 46.64 1.56 -8.61
N SER A 393 46.96 0.26 -8.58
CA SER A 393 47.30 -0.51 -9.78
C SER A 393 46.07 -0.86 -10.63
N VAL A 394 44.92 -1.17 -10.00
CA VAL A 394 43.64 -1.34 -10.73
C VAL A 394 43.18 -0.01 -11.36
N LYS A 395 43.42 1.13 -10.67
CA LYS A 395 43.21 2.46 -11.24
C LYS A 395 44.19 2.79 -12.37
N GLU A 396 45.46 2.39 -12.29
CA GLU A 396 46.45 2.61 -13.35
C GLU A 396 46.11 1.78 -14.60
N GLU A 397 45.75 0.50 -14.49
CA GLU A 397 45.35 -0.30 -15.65
C GLU A 397 44.03 0.18 -16.28
N ALA A 398 43.07 0.64 -15.47
CA ALA A 398 41.84 1.26 -15.94
C ALA A 398 42.06 2.67 -16.53
N MET A 399 43.00 3.47 -15.99
CA MET A 399 43.38 4.79 -16.54
C MET A 399 44.22 4.68 -17.81
N VAL A 400 45.08 3.67 -17.93
CA VAL A 400 45.86 3.40 -19.15
C VAL A 400 44.95 3.00 -20.31
N SER A 401 43.79 2.43 -20.02
CA SER A 401 42.72 2.21 -21.01
C SER A 401 41.84 3.46 -21.25
N LEU A 402 41.92 4.49 -20.41
CA LEU A 402 41.24 5.79 -20.54
C LEU A 402 42.07 6.88 -21.24
N SER A 403 43.40 6.73 -21.36
CA SER A 403 44.30 7.82 -21.80
C SER A 403 44.72 7.80 -23.29
N ARG A 404 44.04 7.05 -24.16
CA ARG A 404 44.21 7.21 -25.63
C ARG A 404 43.37 8.38 -26.13
N SER A 405 43.88 9.59 -25.93
CA SER A 405 43.39 10.79 -26.62
C SER A 405 43.86 10.73 -28.09
N PRO A 406 42.98 10.91 -29.10
CA PRO A 406 43.44 11.09 -30.46
C PRO A 406 43.98 12.52 -30.60
N SER A 407 45.27 12.62 -30.92
CA SER A 407 45.89 13.84 -31.42
C SER A 407 45.18 14.32 -32.69
N MET A 408 44.91 15.63 -32.74
CA MET A 408 44.41 16.39 -33.89
C MET A 408 44.95 15.86 -35.22
N ASN A 409 44.06 15.38 -36.08
CA ASN A 409 44.14 15.62 -37.51
C ASN A 409 42.77 15.47 -38.17
N SER A 410 42.44 16.47 -38.98
CA SER A 410 41.26 16.58 -39.82
C SER A 410 41.12 15.38 -40.76
N TYR A 411 39.93 14.77 -40.83
CA TYR A 411 39.25 14.40 -42.08
C TYR A 411 37.79 14.02 -41.74
N LYS A 412 36.86 14.53 -42.54
CA LYS A 412 35.43 14.24 -42.45
C LYS A 412 35.19 12.78 -42.82
N ASP A 413 34.64 11.99 -41.90
CA ASP A 413 33.90 10.78 -42.24
C ASP A 413 32.58 10.73 -41.46
N THR A 414 31.49 10.86 -42.22
CA THR A 414 30.12 10.61 -41.81
C THR A 414 29.91 9.11 -41.63
N ASN A 415 30.12 8.58 -40.41
CA ASN A 415 29.53 7.34 -39.88
C ASN A 415 30.04 7.04 -38.45
N ALA A 416 29.76 7.93 -37.49
CA ALA A 416 29.98 7.66 -36.07
C ALA A 416 28.83 8.27 -35.23
N GLN A 417 27.73 7.53 -35.11
CA GLN A 417 26.68 7.76 -34.12
C GLN A 417 26.50 6.50 -33.27
N GLU A 418 27.58 6.00 -32.67
CA GLU A 418 27.51 5.09 -31.52
C GLU A 418 28.67 5.38 -30.55
N GLU A 419 28.76 6.62 -30.08
CA GLU A 419 29.52 6.90 -28.86
C GLU A 419 28.75 6.32 -27.66
N LYS A 420 29.19 5.16 -27.17
CA LYS A 420 28.69 4.56 -25.92
C LYS A 420 28.90 5.56 -24.77
N LYS A 421 27.85 6.32 -24.44
CA LYS A 421 27.73 7.07 -23.18
C LYS A 421 28.11 6.13 -22.04
N MET A 422 29.05 6.58 -21.20
CA MET A 422 29.40 5.94 -19.94
C MET A 422 28.11 5.84 -19.10
N VAL A 423 27.57 4.62 -18.96
CA VAL A 423 26.31 4.38 -18.24
C VAL A 423 26.61 4.41 -16.74
N ASP A 424 26.25 5.50 -16.08
CA ASP A 424 26.29 5.60 -14.62
C ASP A 424 25.18 4.69 -14.04
N THR A 425 25.60 3.60 -13.38
CA THR A 425 24.71 2.57 -12.82
C THR A 425 23.81 3.14 -11.72
N ASP A 426 24.30 4.15 -10.99
CA ASP A 426 23.56 4.77 -9.89
C ASP A 426 22.50 5.74 -10.41
N ALA A 427 22.78 6.42 -11.54
CA ALA A 427 21.80 7.26 -12.23
C ALA A 427 20.67 6.43 -12.85
N GLU A 428 20.98 5.28 -13.47
CA GLU A 428 19.98 4.36 -14.02
C GLU A 428 19.08 3.79 -12.91
N PHE A 429 19.67 3.41 -11.77
CA PHE A 429 18.92 2.96 -10.60
C PHE A 429 17.93 4.04 -10.12
N MET A 430 18.40 5.27 -9.91
CA MET A 430 17.54 6.37 -9.45
C MET A 430 16.44 6.71 -10.46
N GLN A 431 16.73 6.69 -11.77
CA GLN A 431 15.69 6.87 -12.79
C GLN A 431 14.62 5.78 -12.71
N GLY A 432 15.01 4.53 -12.46
CA GLY A 432 14.08 3.42 -12.24
C GLY A 432 13.23 3.58 -10.98
N VAL A 433 13.78 4.14 -9.90
CA VAL A 433 13.06 4.44 -8.66
C VAL A 433 12.05 5.59 -8.89
N LEU A 434 12.47 6.68 -9.50
CA LEU A 434 11.61 7.84 -9.79
C LEU A 434 10.48 7.47 -10.76
N SER A 435 10.75 6.64 -11.76
CA SER A 435 9.73 6.09 -12.66
C SER A 435 8.70 5.25 -11.91
N ALA A 436 9.14 4.42 -10.94
CA ALA A 436 8.22 3.64 -10.12
C ALA A 436 7.36 4.53 -9.20
N ILE A 437 7.92 5.60 -8.63
CA ILE A 437 7.15 6.58 -7.86
C ILE A 437 6.12 7.28 -8.75
N GLY A 438 6.52 7.72 -9.95
CA GLY A 438 5.62 8.37 -10.91
C GLY A 438 4.50 7.47 -11.43
N ALA A 439 4.73 6.15 -11.46
CA ALA A 439 3.72 5.14 -11.80
C ALA A 439 2.87 4.70 -10.59
N HIS A 440 3.00 5.37 -9.44
CA HIS A 440 2.26 5.09 -8.19
C HIS A 440 2.43 3.67 -7.65
N TYR A 441 3.61 3.07 -7.81
CA TYR A 441 3.93 1.83 -7.09
C TYR A 441 4.00 2.08 -5.58
N GLY A 442 3.49 1.13 -4.79
CA GLY A 442 3.47 1.22 -3.34
C GLY A 442 4.87 1.26 -2.71
N GLU A 443 4.95 1.75 -1.47
CA GLU A 443 6.22 1.93 -0.75
C GLU A 443 7.01 0.62 -0.59
N THR A 444 6.33 -0.51 -0.41
CA THR A 444 6.94 -1.85 -0.35
C THR A 444 7.81 -2.15 -1.58
N SER A 445 7.35 -1.77 -2.78
CA SER A 445 8.10 -1.99 -4.03
C SER A 445 9.37 -1.13 -4.09
N ILE A 446 9.29 0.10 -3.60
CA ILE A 446 10.42 1.04 -3.58
C ILE A 446 11.45 0.58 -2.55
N ARG A 447 11.02 0.20 -1.35
CA ARG A 447 11.90 -0.38 -0.32
C ARG A 447 12.64 -1.60 -0.84
N ALA A 448 11.95 -2.48 -1.56
CA ALA A 448 12.55 -3.66 -2.13
C ALA A 448 13.63 -3.34 -3.19
N LYS A 449 13.44 -2.30 -4.02
CA LYS A 449 14.48 -1.82 -4.95
C LYS A 449 15.74 -1.33 -4.23
N PHE A 450 15.61 -0.61 -3.11
CA PHE A 450 16.75 -0.18 -2.30
C PHE A 450 17.42 -1.35 -1.59
N GLN A 451 16.65 -2.30 -1.07
CA GLN A 451 17.17 -3.56 -0.52
C GLN A 451 18.04 -4.29 -1.55
N ASP A 452 17.57 -4.42 -2.79
CA ASP A 452 18.32 -5.07 -3.87
C ASP A 452 19.62 -4.33 -4.21
N TYR A 453 19.58 -2.99 -4.21
CA TYR A 453 20.75 -2.16 -4.45
C TYR A 453 21.83 -2.37 -3.37
N VAL A 454 21.45 -2.33 -2.09
CA VAL A 454 22.38 -2.55 -0.97
C VAL A 454 22.90 -3.99 -0.97
N LEU A 455 22.05 -4.98 -1.27
CA LEU A 455 22.47 -6.38 -1.40
C LEU A 455 23.49 -6.57 -2.54
N LYS A 456 23.28 -5.90 -3.68
CA LYS A 456 24.23 -5.89 -4.80
C LYS A 456 25.56 -5.26 -4.37
N PHE A 457 25.53 -4.12 -3.68
CA PHE A 457 26.74 -3.44 -3.17
C PHE A 457 27.56 -4.34 -2.26
N VAL A 458 26.92 -5.02 -1.31
CA VAL A 458 27.59 -5.94 -0.39
C VAL A 458 28.22 -7.14 -1.13
N ARG A 459 27.50 -7.74 -2.09
CA ARG A 459 28.04 -8.82 -2.92
C ARG A 459 29.20 -8.37 -3.81
N LEU A 460 29.21 -7.10 -4.24
CA LEU A 460 30.34 -6.50 -4.96
C LEU A 460 31.54 -6.29 -4.03
N ALA A 461 31.31 -5.92 -2.77
CA ALA A 461 32.36 -5.81 -1.77
C ALA A 461 33.02 -7.17 -1.51
N ASP A 462 32.24 -8.25 -1.34
CA ASP A 462 32.77 -9.61 -1.18
C ASP A 462 33.69 -10.00 -2.36
N LEU A 463 33.28 -9.69 -3.60
CA LEU A 463 34.08 -9.95 -4.80
C LEU A 463 35.37 -9.11 -4.82
N TYR A 464 35.28 -7.84 -4.44
CA TYR A 464 36.44 -6.96 -4.32
C TYR A 464 37.45 -7.50 -3.30
N GLU A 465 36.99 -8.05 -2.18
CA GLU A 465 37.88 -8.65 -1.18
C GLU A 465 38.56 -9.92 -1.66
N GLN A 466 37.87 -10.76 -2.44
CA GLN A 466 38.48 -11.93 -3.07
C GLN A 466 39.60 -11.54 -4.04
N GLU A 467 39.36 -10.55 -4.90
CA GLU A 467 40.32 -10.14 -5.93
C GLU A 467 41.48 -9.30 -5.40
N VAL A 468 41.22 -8.41 -4.43
CA VAL A 468 42.20 -7.41 -3.97
C VAL A 468 42.86 -7.80 -2.65
N CYS A 469 42.15 -8.48 -1.74
CA CYS A 469 42.68 -8.90 -0.44
C CYS A 469 43.14 -10.37 -0.40
N GLY A 470 42.89 -11.14 -1.46
CA GLY A 470 43.38 -12.53 -1.60
C GLY A 470 42.72 -13.53 -0.65
N LEU A 471 41.49 -13.26 -0.19
CA LEU A 471 40.72 -14.23 0.60
C LEU A 471 40.35 -15.44 -0.27
N PRO A 472 40.35 -16.67 0.29
CA PRO A 472 40.02 -17.88 -0.47
C PRO A 472 38.60 -17.78 -1.02
N ALA A 473 38.45 -18.08 -2.31
CA ALA A 473 37.14 -18.15 -2.95
C ALA A 473 36.32 -19.28 -2.32
N LYS A 474 35.05 -19.01 -2.01
CA LYS A 474 34.11 -20.06 -1.62
C LYS A 474 33.87 -20.95 -2.84
N GLU A 475 34.38 -22.18 -2.80
CA GLU A 475 34.21 -23.14 -3.88
C GLU A 475 32.78 -23.70 -3.85
N SER A 476 32.00 -23.43 -4.90
CA SER A 476 30.76 -24.14 -5.20
C SER A 476 30.79 -24.58 -6.66
N THR A 477 30.16 -25.70 -6.98
CA THR A 477 30.18 -26.32 -8.32
C THR A 477 29.66 -25.39 -9.42
N LEU A 478 28.73 -24.49 -9.09
CA LEU A 478 28.15 -23.49 -9.98
C LEU A 478 28.65 -22.06 -9.68
N GLY A 479 29.67 -21.92 -8.82
CA GLY A 479 30.37 -20.74 -8.32
C GLY A 479 29.54 -19.72 -7.52
N TYR A 480 30.20 -18.75 -6.88
CA TYR A 480 29.60 -17.73 -5.99
C TYR A 480 29.75 -16.30 -6.54
N GLY A 481 28.93 -15.35 -6.06
CA GLY A 481 29.12 -13.90 -6.29
C GLY A 481 28.19 -13.25 -7.33
N PRO A 482 28.35 -11.94 -7.59
CA PRO A 482 27.48 -11.19 -8.50
C PRO A 482 27.68 -11.59 -9.98
N VAL A 483 26.61 -11.45 -10.77
CA VAL A 483 26.61 -11.76 -12.20
C VAL A 483 26.75 -10.48 -13.02
N PHE A 484 27.69 -10.50 -13.96
CA PHE A 484 27.97 -9.43 -14.92
C PHE A 484 27.69 -9.91 -16.34
N VAL A 485 27.42 -8.97 -17.25
CA VAL A 485 27.18 -9.26 -18.67
C VAL A 485 28.49 -9.63 -19.38
N ASP A 486 29.58 -8.96 -19.01
CA ASP A 486 30.92 -9.12 -19.57
C ASP A 486 32.00 -8.80 -18.51
N GLU A 487 33.21 -9.37 -18.68
CA GLU A 487 34.37 -9.09 -17.83
C GLU A 487 34.76 -7.59 -17.86
N GLY A 488 34.47 -6.88 -18.96
CA GLY A 488 34.67 -5.44 -19.07
C GLY A 488 33.71 -4.63 -18.18
N ALA A 489 32.44 -5.03 -18.06
CA ALA A 489 31.51 -4.43 -17.10
C ALA A 489 31.91 -4.74 -15.65
N LYS A 490 32.35 -5.97 -15.37
CA LYS A 490 32.85 -6.35 -14.03
C LYS A 490 33.97 -5.42 -13.55
N LYS A 491 35.02 -5.24 -14.35
CA LYS A 491 36.15 -4.35 -14.00
C LYS A 491 35.71 -2.89 -13.81
N ARG A 492 34.81 -2.39 -14.67
CA ARG A 492 34.29 -1.02 -14.56
C ARG A 492 33.47 -0.82 -13.28
N GLU A 493 32.59 -1.75 -12.95
CA GLU A 493 31.74 -1.67 -11.77
C GLU A 493 32.54 -1.82 -10.47
N LEU A 494 33.56 -2.67 -10.44
CA LEU A 494 34.49 -2.77 -9.31
C LEU A 494 35.30 -1.49 -9.12
N ALA A 495 35.86 -0.93 -10.20
CA ALA A 495 36.63 0.32 -10.13
C ALA A 495 35.77 1.51 -9.67
N ALA A 496 34.51 1.58 -10.12
CA ALA A 496 33.54 2.60 -9.72
C ALA A 496 33.22 2.55 -8.22
N ASN A 497 33.16 1.36 -7.64
CA ASN A 497 32.78 1.14 -6.23
C ASN A 497 33.97 1.05 -5.27
N ALA A 498 35.20 0.93 -5.78
CA ALA A 498 36.39 0.61 -4.97
C ALA A 498 36.57 1.53 -3.75
N ASN A 499 36.54 2.86 -3.92
CA ASN A 499 36.75 3.76 -2.78
C ASN A 499 35.58 3.69 -1.78
N ARG A 500 34.34 3.45 -2.25
CA ARG A 500 33.16 3.28 -1.37
C ARG A 500 33.27 2.00 -0.54
N ILE A 501 33.72 0.92 -1.17
CA ILE A 501 33.95 -0.37 -0.52
C ILE A 501 35.06 -0.23 0.52
N GLU A 502 36.20 0.39 0.18
CA GLU A 502 37.27 0.64 1.15
C GLU A 502 36.82 1.50 2.33
N GLY A 503 36.02 2.54 2.07
CA GLY A 503 35.40 3.35 3.11
C GLY A 503 34.45 2.56 4.00
N TRP A 504 33.59 1.72 3.42
CA TRP A 504 32.63 0.88 4.16
C TRP A 504 33.32 -0.20 5.01
N ARG A 505 34.41 -0.80 4.53
CA ARG A 505 35.16 -1.84 5.27
C ARG A 505 35.74 -1.37 6.59
N GLN A 506 36.00 -0.06 6.71
CA GLN A 506 36.51 0.55 7.95
C GLN A 506 35.39 0.78 8.99
N THR A 507 34.14 0.56 8.61
CA THR A 507 32.97 0.87 9.45
C THR A 507 32.56 -0.26 10.38
N ILE A 508 31.82 0.09 11.43
CA ILE A 508 31.22 -0.89 12.36
C ILE A 508 30.17 -1.77 11.65
N SER A 509 29.44 -1.19 10.69
CA SER A 509 28.41 -1.92 9.93
C SER A 509 28.98 -3.10 9.14
N TYR A 510 30.22 -3.00 8.65
CA TYR A 510 30.92 -4.11 8.00
C TYR A 510 31.26 -5.24 9.00
N LYS A 511 31.70 -4.91 10.21
CA LYS A 511 31.93 -5.91 11.28
C LYS A 511 30.65 -6.65 11.66
N TYR A 512 29.51 -5.94 11.76
CA TYR A 512 28.21 -6.59 11.99
C TYR A 512 27.80 -7.46 10.80
N TYR A 513 28.03 -6.99 9.57
CA TYR A 513 27.76 -7.79 8.38
C TYR A 513 28.53 -9.12 8.37
N GLN A 514 29.82 -9.11 8.72
CA GLN A 514 30.61 -10.34 8.82
C GLN A 514 30.03 -11.35 9.83
N LYS A 515 29.60 -10.86 11.00
CA LYS A 515 28.94 -11.70 12.02
C LYS A 515 27.61 -12.26 11.52
N ASP A 516 26.76 -11.40 10.96
CA ASP A 516 25.46 -11.81 10.41
C ASP A 516 25.63 -12.80 9.25
N GLN A 517 26.63 -12.62 8.39
CA GLN A 517 26.93 -13.53 7.29
C GLN A 517 27.33 -14.92 7.82
N ALA A 518 28.17 -14.99 8.86
CA ALA A 518 28.54 -16.26 9.50
C ALA A 518 27.30 -16.97 10.09
N SER A 519 26.47 -16.26 10.86
CA SER A 519 25.23 -16.82 11.39
C SER A 519 24.22 -17.23 10.31
N ARG A 520 24.17 -16.52 9.18
CA ARG A 520 23.31 -16.90 8.04
C ARG A 520 23.80 -18.16 7.36
N MET A 521 25.11 -18.34 7.21
CA MET A 521 25.68 -19.57 6.64
C MET A 521 25.42 -20.79 7.53
N GLU A 522 25.48 -20.63 8.85
CA GLU A 522 25.15 -21.71 9.81
C GLU A 522 23.66 -22.10 9.78
N ASN A 523 22.76 -21.12 9.60
CA ASN A 523 21.31 -21.33 9.64
C ASN A 523 20.66 -21.61 8.27
N SER A 524 21.40 -21.46 7.17
CA SER A 524 20.89 -21.72 5.82
C SER A 524 20.68 -23.21 5.58
N CYS A 525 19.56 -23.56 4.95
CA CYS A 525 19.23 -24.93 4.55
C CYS A 525 19.80 -25.31 3.18
N ILE A 526 20.33 -24.34 2.42
CA ILE A 526 20.89 -24.50 1.08
C ILE A 526 22.38 -24.13 1.11
N GLN A 527 23.25 -25.13 1.30
CA GLN A 527 24.69 -24.89 1.50
C GLN A 527 25.50 -24.88 0.20
N ASP A 528 25.14 -25.70 -0.78
CA ASP A 528 25.96 -25.94 -1.99
C ASP A 528 25.62 -25.03 -3.18
N LEU A 529 24.64 -24.13 -3.04
CA LEU A 529 24.10 -23.35 -4.15
C LEU A 529 23.82 -21.88 -3.80
N ASP A 530 24.46 -20.95 -4.51
CA ASP A 530 24.06 -19.53 -4.48
C ASP A 530 22.84 -19.31 -5.38
N VAL A 531 21.65 -19.51 -4.80
CA VAL A 531 20.35 -19.37 -5.46
C VAL A 531 20.20 -18.00 -6.14
N TYR A 532 20.59 -16.93 -5.44
CA TYR A 532 20.51 -15.56 -5.96
C TYR A 532 21.37 -15.35 -7.21
N ARG A 533 22.58 -15.92 -7.25
CA ARG A 533 23.46 -15.86 -8.43
C ARG A 533 22.81 -16.54 -9.62
N GLN A 534 22.30 -17.76 -9.45
CA GLN A 534 21.73 -18.52 -10.57
C GLN A 534 20.45 -17.85 -11.11
N ILE A 535 19.57 -17.35 -10.23
CA ILE A 535 18.41 -16.55 -10.64
C ILE A 535 18.86 -15.29 -11.39
N SER A 536 19.90 -14.62 -10.92
CA SER A 536 20.45 -13.43 -11.58
C SER A 536 21.03 -13.73 -12.96
N LYS A 537 21.65 -14.91 -13.16
CA LYS A 537 22.08 -15.37 -14.48
C LYS A 537 20.90 -15.50 -15.43
N LEU A 538 19.85 -16.24 -15.03
CA LEU A 538 18.64 -16.41 -15.84
C LEU A 538 17.94 -15.09 -16.16
N LYS A 539 18.03 -14.09 -15.28
CA LYS A 539 17.47 -12.74 -15.51
C LYS A 539 18.30 -11.87 -16.46
N LYS A 540 19.62 -11.83 -16.28
CA LYS A 540 20.50 -10.81 -16.90
C LYS A 540 21.16 -11.30 -18.18
N LEU A 541 21.53 -12.56 -18.25
CA LEU A 541 22.26 -13.11 -19.40
C LEU A 541 21.27 -13.52 -20.49
N LYS A 542 21.46 -12.97 -21.69
CA LYS A 542 20.60 -13.25 -22.86
C LYS A 542 20.96 -14.57 -23.55
N GLN A 543 22.20 -15.03 -23.39
CA GLN A 543 22.71 -16.27 -23.99
C GLN A 543 23.46 -17.03 -22.90
N ILE A 544 22.91 -18.17 -22.49
CA ILE A 544 23.51 -19.12 -21.54
C ILE A 544 23.55 -20.45 -22.29
N PRO A 545 24.67 -21.20 -22.26
CA PRO A 545 24.72 -22.51 -22.90
C PRO A 545 23.72 -23.47 -22.26
N ASP A 546 23.06 -24.29 -23.10
CA ASP A 546 21.99 -25.21 -22.68
C ASP A 546 22.42 -26.14 -21.54
N ASP A 547 23.67 -26.61 -21.55
CA ASP A 547 24.22 -27.49 -20.50
C ASP A 547 24.30 -26.79 -19.14
N GLU A 548 24.62 -25.48 -19.12
CA GLU A 548 24.67 -24.70 -17.89
C GLU A 548 23.26 -24.41 -17.36
N VAL A 549 22.30 -24.12 -18.26
CA VAL A 549 20.90 -23.96 -17.87
C VAL A 549 20.34 -25.25 -17.27
N LEU A 550 20.64 -26.40 -17.88
CA LEU A 550 20.24 -27.70 -17.36
C LEU A 550 20.83 -27.95 -15.97
N ALA A 551 22.13 -27.71 -15.78
CA ALA A 551 22.78 -27.86 -14.47
C ALA A 551 22.16 -26.93 -13.40
N ILE A 552 21.74 -25.71 -13.77
CA ILE A 552 21.05 -24.78 -12.87
C ILE A 552 19.70 -25.36 -12.41
N TYR A 553 18.87 -25.85 -13.33
CA TYR A 553 17.56 -26.42 -12.97
C TYR A 553 17.69 -27.73 -12.17
N GLU A 554 18.70 -28.55 -12.46
CA GLU A 554 18.99 -29.74 -11.65
C GLU A 554 19.46 -29.38 -10.24
N ALA A 555 20.33 -28.37 -10.10
CA ALA A 555 20.73 -27.85 -8.81
C ALA A 555 19.55 -27.28 -8.01
N PHE A 556 18.59 -26.60 -8.66
CA PHE A 556 17.36 -26.14 -8.00
C PHE A 556 16.50 -27.31 -7.50
N LEU A 557 16.32 -28.36 -8.30
CA LEU A 557 15.53 -29.53 -7.91
C LEU A 557 16.16 -30.31 -6.74
N ASN A 558 17.49 -30.43 -6.73
CA ASN A 558 18.21 -31.11 -5.64
C ASN A 558 18.12 -30.33 -4.32
N ASN A 559 18.01 -29.00 -4.38
CA ASN A 559 17.98 -28.13 -3.20
C ASN A 559 16.57 -27.70 -2.76
N THR A 560 15.49 -28.11 -3.44
CA THR A 560 14.10 -27.70 -3.10
C THR A 560 13.28 -28.86 -2.53
N ILE A 561 13.88 -29.71 -1.68
CA ILE A 561 13.24 -30.95 -1.23
C ILE A 561 12.26 -30.72 -0.09
N THR A 562 12.69 -29.96 0.92
CA THR A 562 11.95 -29.74 2.16
C THR A 562 11.17 -28.43 2.13
N HIS A 563 10.15 -28.30 2.98
CA HIS A 563 9.37 -27.07 3.10
C HIS A 563 10.24 -25.84 3.43
N ARG A 564 11.20 -25.99 4.35
CA ARG A 564 12.13 -24.92 4.74
C ARG A 564 13.03 -24.48 3.59
N GLN A 565 13.51 -25.42 2.79
CA GLN A 565 14.29 -25.12 1.58
C GLN A 565 13.46 -24.38 0.52
N VAL A 566 12.19 -24.75 0.35
CA VAL A 566 11.28 -24.04 -0.57
C VAL A 566 11.05 -22.59 -0.12
N ILE A 567 10.84 -22.36 1.18
CA ILE A 567 10.75 -21.00 1.75
C ILE A 567 12.04 -20.22 1.49
N GLU A 568 13.20 -20.80 1.79
CA GLU A 568 14.48 -20.15 1.54
C GLU A 568 14.66 -19.81 0.05
N PHE A 569 14.33 -20.75 -0.85
CA PHE A 569 14.39 -20.55 -2.30
C PHE A 569 13.45 -19.43 -2.78
N LEU A 570 12.20 -19.42 -2.32
CA LEU A 570 11.20 -18.41 -2.69
C LEU A 570 11.55 -17.01 -2.15
N SER A 571 12.27 -16.91 -1.03
CA SER A 571 12.71 -15.62 -0.50
C SER A 571 13.63 -14.83 -1.45
N TYR A 572 14.32 -15.53 -2.36
CA TYR A 572 15.14 -14.92 -3.42
C TYR A 572 14.36 -14.56 -4.70
N LEU A 573 13.05 -14.84 -4.75
CA LEU A 573 12.16 -14.58 -5.89
C LEU A 573 11.02 -13.63 -5.50
N PRO A 574 11.32 -12.39 -5.11
CA PRO A 574 10.28 -11.46 -4.66
C PRO A 574 9.38 -10.98 -5.81
N GLN A 575 8.12 -10.67 -5.50
CA GLN A 575 7.09 -10.39 -6.51
C GLN A 575 7.41 -9.16 -7.38
N HIS A 576 8.05 -8.12 -6.80
CA HIS A 576 8.42 -6.90 -7.54
C HIS A 576 9.45 -7.13 -8.66
N GLN A 577 10.22 -8.22 -8.60
CA GLN A 577 11.17 -8.61 -9.65
C GLN A 577 10.57 -9.60 -10.66
N GLY A 578 9.24 -9.73 -10.69
CA GLY A 578 8.54 -10.70 -11.53
C GLY A 578 8.36 -12.08 -10.90
N GLY A 579 8.66 -12.24 -9.60
CA GLY A 579 8.44 -13.47 -8.84
C GLY A 579 9.07 -14.70 -9.53
N LEU A 580 8.22 -15.66 -9.89
CA LEU A 580 8.63 -16.90 -10.57
C LEU A 580 8.86 -16.76 -12.09
N SER A 581 8.59 -15.60 -12.69
CA SER A 581 8.76 -15.34 -14.13
C SER A 581 10.15 -15.73 -14.69
N PRO A 582 11.28 -15.45 -14.01
CA PRO A 582 12.61 -15.84 -14.48
C PRO A 582 12.77 -17.37 -14.61
N LEU A 583 12.11 -18.14 -13.74
CA LEU A 583 12.09 -19.60 -13.82
C LEU A 583 11.12 -20.09 -14.90
N GLY A 584 10.06 -19.33 -15.16
CA GLY A 584 9.03 -19.62 -16.16
C GLY A 584 9.56 -19.62 -17.59
N VAL A 585 10.62 -18.87 -17.88
CA VAL A 585 11.27 -18.87 -19.21
C VAL A 585 11.73 -20.28 -19.61
N GLY A 586 12.15 -21.11 -18.64
CA GLY A 586 12.54 -22.49 -18.89
C GLY A 586 11.43 -23.39 -19.46
N LEU A 587 10.16 -23.08 -19.19
CA LEU A 587 9.01 -23.82 -19.76
C LEU A 587 8.89 -23.66 -21.28
N PHE A 588 9.46 -22.58 -21.82
CA PHE A 588 9.42 -22.24 -23.25
C PHE A 588 10.78 -22.47 -23.94
N HIS A 589 11.73 -23.13 -23.29
CA HIS A 589 13.04 -23.40 -23.88
C HIS A 589 12.94 -24.38 -25.07
N SER A 590 13.83 -24.23 -26.04
CA SER A 590 13.96 -25.14 -27.20
C SER A 590 14.26 -26.59 -26.80
N ASN A 591 14.94 -26.81 -25.66
CA ASN A 591 15.41 -28.11 -25.21
C ASN A 591 14.31 -28.78 -24.35
N PRO A 592 13.84 -29.99 -24.70
CA PRO A 592 12.78 -30.67 -23.96
C PRO A 592 13.17 -31.01 -22.51
N LEU A 593 14.43 -31.32 -22.23
CA LEU A 593 14.88 -31.69 -20.88
C LEU A 593 14.75 -30.51 -19.90
N ILE A 594 15.13 -29.31 -20.35
CA ILE A 594 15.01 -28.09 -19.54
C ILE A 594 13.53 -27.80 -19.23
N ARG A 595 12.64 -27.97 -20.21
CA ARG A 595 11.19 -27.79 -20.01
C ARG A 595 10.63 -28.76 -18.98
N GLU A 596 11.06 -30.02 -19.03
CA GLU A 596 10.65 -31.05 -18.07
C GLU A 596 11.13 -30.73 -16.65
N LYS A 597 12.40 -30.36 -16.48
CA LYS A 597 12.96 -29.97 -15.17
C LYS A 597 12.31 -28.70 -14.62
N ALA A 598 12.05 -27.70 -15.47
CA ALA A 598 11.34 -26.49 -15.07
C ALA A 598 9.91 -26.81 -14.61
N LEU A 599 9.20 -27.67 -15.34
CA LEU A 599 7.84 -28.07 -15.00
C LEU A 599 7.78 -28.87 -13.69
N GLU A 600 8.76 -29.76 -13.45
CA GLU A 600 8.87 -30.48 -12.18
C GLU A 600 9.15 -29.54 -11.01
N LEU A 601 9.99 -28.51 -11.22
CA LEU A 601 10.24 -27.48 -10.21
C LEU A 601 8.94 -26.74 -9.85
N PHE A 602 8.14 -26.33 -10.83
CA PHE A 602 6.86 -25.66 -10.58
C PHE A 602 5.85 -26.54 -9.84
N ARG A 603 5.74 -27.83 -10.21
CA ARG A 603 4.89 -28.78 -9.48
C ARG A 603 5.32 -28.94 -8.02
N ARG A 604 6.63 -28.91 -7.76
CA ARG A 604 7.17 -29.00 -6.40
C ARG A 604 6.86 -27.77 -5.58
N LEU A 605 6.98 -26.58 -6.17
CA LEU A 605 6.60 -25.33 -5.53
C LEU A 605 5.09 -25.27 -5.25
N GLU A 606 4.24 -25.74 -6.18
CA GLU A 606 2.78 -25.77 -6.02
C GLU A 606 2.30 -26.67 -4.86
N ARG A 607 3.07 -27.72 -4.50
CA ARG A 607 2.76 -28.57 -3.34
C ARG A 607 2.90 -27.84 -2.01
N SER A 608 3.70 -26.79 -1.92
CA SER A 608 3.83 -25.97 -0.71
C SER A 608 2.71 -24.92 -0.67
N PRO A 609 2.10 -24.65 0.51
CA PRO A 609 1.06 -23.63 0.63
C PRO A 609 1.54 -22.25 0.18
N VAL A 610 2.81 -21.92 0.43
CA VAL A 610 3.45 -20.64 0.04
C VAL A 610 3.60 -20.50 -1.48
N GLY A 611 3.82 -21.61 -2.19
CA GLY A 611 4.00 -21.63 -3.64
C GLY A 611 2.70 -21.69 -4.44
N LYS A 612 1.55 -21.80 -3.77
CA LYS A 612 0.24 -21.89 -4.43
C LYS A 612 -0.20 -20.52 -4.93
N LEU A 613 -0.39 -20.41 -6.24
CA LEU A 613 -1.01 -19.22 -6.83
C LEU A 613 -2.49 -19.19 -6.47
N GLU A 614 -2.87 -18.31 -5.55
CA GLU A 614 -4.29 -18.01 -5.35
C GLU A 614 -4.86 -17.39 -6.62
N LYS A 615 -5.84 -18.05 -7.23
CA LYS A 615 -6.67 -17.42 -8.27
C LYS A 615 -7.37 -16.24 -7.62
N LYS A 616 -7.05 -15.01 -8.02
CA LYS A 616 -7.86 -13.83 -7.66
C LYS A 616 -9.30 -14.13 -8.05
N ILE A 617 -10.17 -14.34 -7.07
CA ILE A 617 -11.59 -14.60 -7.29
C ILE A 617 -12.21 -13.29 -7.78
N GLN A 618 -12.27 -13.14 -9.10
CA GLN A 618 -12.91 -11.98 -9.71
C GLN A 618 -14.43 -12.21 -9.73
N PRO A 619 -15.24 -11.23 -9.27
CA PRO A 619 -16.69 -11.29 -9.41
C PRO A 619 -17.11 -11.53 -10.86
N TRP A 620 -18.16 -12.33 -11.07
CA TRP A 620 -18.63 -12.68 -12.42
C TRP A 620 -19.06 -11.46 -13.21
N VAL A 621 -19.58 -10.43 -12.53
CA VAL A 621 -19.91 -9.12 -13.12
C VAL A 621 -18.72 -8.52 -13.87
N GLU A 622 -17.51 -8.61 -13.30
CA GLU A 622 -16.29 -8.09 -13.94
C GLU A 622 -15.66 -9.10 -14.90
N LYS A 623 -15.70 -10.39 -14.58
CA LYS A 623 -15.18 -11.47 -15.43
C LYS A 623 -15.88 -11.49 -16.80
N TYR A 624 -17.20 -11.29 -16.80
CA TYR A 624 -18.06 -11.29 -17.99
C TYR A 624 -18.39 -9.90 -18.51
N ARG A 625 -17.66 -8.86 -18.08
CA ARG A 625 -17.82 -7.50 -18.62
C ARG A 625 -17.50 -7.53 -20.12
N PRO A 626 -18.40 -7.03 -21.00
CA PRO A 626 -18.16 -6.94 -22.45
C PRO A 626 -16.82 -6.26 -22.78
N LYS A 627 -16.02 -6.87 -23.66
CA LYS A 627 -14.73 -6.32 -24.11
C LYS A 627 -14.80 -5.71 -25.50
N SER A 628 -15.69 -6.23 -26.35
CA SER A 628 -16.01 -5.67 -27.66
C SER A 628 -17.38 -4.99 -27.62
N ILE A 629 -17.59 -4.06 -28.56
CA ILE A 629 -18.91 -3.44 -28.78
C ILE A 629 -19.93 -4.49 -29.25
N ASP A 630 -19.47 -5.54 -29.93
CA ASP A 630 -20.31 -6.66 -30.39
C ASP A 630 -20.87 -7.49 -29.23
N ASP A 631 -20.21 -7.48 -28.07
CA ASP A 631 -20.59 -8.29 -26.91
C ASP A 631 -21.69 -7.63 -26.05
N ILE A 632 -22.17 -6.43 -26.44
CA ILE A 632 -23.13 -5.62 -25.67
C ILE A 632 -24.55 -6.04 -26.03
N ALA A 633 -25.30 -6.50 -25.03
CA ALA A 633 -26.69 -6.92 -25.20
C ALA A 633 -27.65 -5.72 -25.41
N SER A 634 -28.60 -5.86 -26.33
CA SER A 634 -29.83 -5.06 -26.51
C SER A 634 -29.76 -3.59 -26.92
N GLN A 635 -28.59 -2.98 -27.02
CA GLN A 635 -28.47 -1.55 -27.34
C GLN A 635 -28.15 -1.31 -28.82
N GLU A 636 -28.84 -2.01 -29.73
CA GLU A 636 -28.51 -2.06 -31.16
C GLU A 636 -28.42 -0.68 -31.81
N GLN A 637 -29.39 0.20 -31.56
CA GLN A 637 -29.42 1.55 -32.13
C GLN A 637 -28.20 2.39 -31.69
N THR A 638 -27.89 2.35 -30.40
CA THR A 638 -26.73 3.05 -29.82
C THR A 638 -25.43 2.48 -30.35
N VAL A 639 -25.30 1.15 -30.38
CA VAL A 639 -24.13 0.43 -30.89
C VAL A 639 -23.89 0.72 -32.37
N LEU A 640 -24.95 0.73 -33.20
CA LEU A 640 -24.84 1.06 -34.62
C LEU A 640 -24.34 2.49 -34.85
N VAL A 641 -24.83 3.45 -34.07
CA VAL A 641 -24.37 4.85 -34.15
C VAL A 641 -22.92 4.97 -33.68
N LEU A 642 -22.54 4.31 -32.59
CA LEU A 642 -21.17 4.31 -32.09
C LEU A 642 -20.20 3.64 -33.07
N LYS A 643 -20.59 2.53 -33.72
CA LYS A 643 -19.78 1.88 -34.77
C LYS A 643 -19.58 2.78 -35.99
N LYS A 644 -20.61 3.52 -36.41
CA LYS A 644 -20.47 4.53 -37.47
C LYS A 644 -19.57 5.68 -37.02
N ALA A 645 -19.69 6.11 -35.77
CA ALA A 645 -18.84 7.15 -35.19
C ALA A 645 -17.37 6.70 -35.09
N LEU A 646 -17.10 5.41 -34.84
CA LEU A 646 -15.75 4.83 -34.83
C LEU A 646 -15.07 4.87 -36.19
N GLN A 647 -15.83 4.64 -37.27
CA GLN A 647 -15.29 4.70 -38.63
C GLN A 647 -14.93 6.13 -39.05
N SER A 648 -15.47 7.14 -38.34
CA SER A 648 -15.15 8.54 -38.54
C SER A 648 -14.13 9.03 -37.50
N ASP A 649 -13.20 9.89 -37.89
CA ASP A 649 -12.26 10.50 -36.94
C ASP A 649 -12.91 11.54 -36.01
N ASN A 650 -14.23 11.73 -36.09
CA ASN A 650 -14.94 12.81 -35.42
C ASN A 650 -15.99 12.31 -34.41
N LEU A 651 -15.53 11.80 -33.27
CA LEU A 651 -16.37 11.44 -32.13
C LEU A 651 -16.76 12.68 -31.29
N PRO A 652 -18.03 13.08 -31.17
CA PRO A 652 -18.43 14.19 -30.30
C PRO A 652 -18.22 13.85 -28.81
N HIS A 653 -18.40 14.83 -27.92
CA HIS A 653 -18.58 14.51 -26.50
C HIS A 653 -19.84 13.64 -26.33
N LEU A 654 -19.79 12.64 -25.45
CA LEU A 654 -20.85 11.65 -25.27
C LEU A 654 -21.49 11.82 -23.89
N LEU A 655 -22.81 11.68 -23.81
CA LEU A 655 -23.57 11.61 -22.57
C LEU A 655 -24.40 10.34 -22.56
N PHE A 656 -24.03 9.37 -21.74
CA PHE A 656 -24.74 8.11 -21.56
C PHE A 656 -25.60 8.20 -20.30
N TYR A 657 -26.89 7.91 -20.46
CA TYR A 657 -27.83 7.96 -19.34
C TYR A 657 -28.87 6.87 -19.40
N GLY A 658 -29.34 6.42 -18.24
CA GLY A 658 -30.35 5.37 -18.13
C GLY A 658 -30.27 4.61 -16.81
N PRO A 659 -31.13 3.60 -16.61
CA PRO A 659 -31.14 2.77 -15.40
C PRO A 659 -29.79 2.08 -15.12
N PRO A 660 -29.51 1.71 -13.86
CA PRO A 660 -28.32 0.92 -13.53
C PRO A 660 -28.32 -0.44 -14.25
N GLY A 661 -27.15 -1.04 -14.43
CA GLY A 661 -27.03 -2.40 -14.98
C GLY A 661 -27.28 -2.55 -16.50
N THR A 662 -27.48 -1.44 -17.22
CA THR A 662 -27.80 -1.44 -18.66
C THR A 662 -26.58 -1.41 -19.60
N GLY A 663 -25.36 -1.48 -19.06
CA GLY A 663 -24.12 -1.55 -19.86
C GLY A 663 -23.50 -0.21 -20.26
N LYS A 664 -23.90 0.92 -19.67
CA LYS A 664 -23.35 2.27 -19.95
C LYS A 664 -21.81 2.32 -19.88
N THR A 665 -21.23 1.97 -18.73
CA THR A 665 -19.79 1.97 -18.50
C THR A 665 -19.08 0.92 -19.36
N SER A 666 -19.67 -0.26 -19.51
CA SER A 666 -19.11 -1.32 -20.36
C SER A 666 -19.02 -0.90 -21.83
N THR A 667 -20.01 -0.15 -22.33
CA THR A 667 -20.06 0.31 -23.73
C THR A 667 -18.92 1.27 -24.04
N ILE A 668 -18.66 2.26 -23.17
CA ILE A 668 -17.57 3.21 -23.42
C ILE A 668 -16.19 2.56 -23.26
N LEU A 669 -16.04 1.63 -22.32
CA LEU A 669 -14.78 0.92 -22.13
C LEU A 669 -14.48 0.00 -23.32
N ALA A 670 -15.48 -0.69 -23.85
CA ALA A 670 -15.36 -1.48 -25.07
C ALA A 670 -14.99 -0.59 -26.28
N LEU A 671 -15.66 0.56 -26.42
CA LEU A 671 -15.36 1.56 -27.46
C LEU A 671 -13.90 2.04 -27.37
N ALA A 672 -13.45 2.38 -26.17
CA ALA A 672 -12.10 2.87 -25.93
C ALA A 672 -11.05 1.77 -26.15
N HIS A 673 -11.36 0.52 -25.80
CA HIS A 673 -10.51 -0.63 -26.06
C HIS A 673 -10.37 -0.91 -27.56
N GLU A 674 -11.45 -0.78 -28.34
CA GLU A 674 -11.42 -0.95 -29.80
C GLU A 674 -10.66 0.19 -30.51
N LEU A 675 -10.72 1.42 -29.99
CA LEU A 675 -9.96 2.56 -30.52
C LEU A 675 -8.46 2.50 -30.20
N TYR A 676 -8.09 2.25 -28.95
CA TYR A 676 -6.70 2.41 -28.51
C TYR A 676 -5.95 1.10 -28.34
N GLY A 677 -6.66 -0.03 -28.24
CA GLY A 677 -6.07 -1.31 -27.87
C GLY A 677 -5.50 -1.33 -26.44
N PRO A 678 -5.00 -2.48 -25.98
CA PRO A 678 -4.59 -2.67 -24.58
C PRO A 678 -3.36 -1.85 -24.17
N GLN A 679 -2.49 -1.49 -25.12
CA GLN A 679 -1.24 -0.75 -24.84
C GLN A 679 -1.48 0.76 -24.65
N LEU A 680 -2.27 1.39 -25.53
CA LEU A 680 -2.50 2.84 -25.48
C LEU A 680 -3.66 3.24 -24.56
N MET A 681 -4.51 2.29 -24.14
CA MET A 681 -5.63 2.54 -23.21
C MET A 681 -5.18 3.31 -21.96
N LYS A 682 -4.11 2.85 -21.28
CA LYS A 682 -3.60 3.47 -20.04
C LYS A 682 -3.04 4.89 -20.25
N SER A 683 -2.61 5.22 -21.46
CA SER A 683 -2.01 6.52 -21.78
C SER A 683 -3.03 7.52 -22.33
N ARG A 684 -4.06 7.04 -23.04
CA ARG A 684 -5.02 7.87 -23.78
C ARG A 684 -6.41 7.93 -23.16
N VAL A 685 -6.70 7.08 -22.19
CA VAL A 685 -8.00 7.04 -21.49
C VAL A 685 -7.80 7.33 -20.02
N LEU A 686 -8.55 8.30 -19.51
CA LEU A 686 -8.64 8.60 -18.09
C LEU A 686 -10.05 8.26 -17.61
N GLU A 687 -10.19 7.23 -16.79
CA GLU A 687 -11.43 6.89 -16.09
C GLU A 687 -11.41 7.51 -14.70
N LEU A 688 -12.46 8.25 -14.36
CA LEU A 688 -12.69 8.79 -13.02
C LEU A 688 -14.09 8.41 -12.56
N ASN A 689 -14.19 7.80 -11.39
CA ASN A 689 -15.46 7.64 -10.69
C ASN A 689 -15.74 8.93 -9.90
N ALA A 690 -16.76 9.68 -10.32
CA ALA A 690 -17.00 11.01 -9.77
C ALA A 690 -17.60 11.01 -8.35
N SER A 691 -18.07 9.86 -7.87
CA SER A 691 -18.56 9.67 -6.50
C SER A 691 -17.44 9.59 -5.46
N ASP A 692 -16.28 9.04 -5.80
CA ASP A 692 -15.12 8.93 -4.91
C ASP A 692 -14.28 10.21 -4.91
N GLU A 693 -14.02 10.79 -6.08
CA GLU A 693 -13.18 11.98 -6.26
C GLU A 693 -14.01 13.28 -6.40
N ARG A 694 -14.88 13.57 -5.42
CA ARG A 694 -15.87 14.68 -5.44
C ARG A 694 -15.28 16.11 -5.46
N GLY A 695 -13.97 16.26 -5.29
CA GLY A 695 -13.31 17.55 -5.08
C GLY A 695 -13.19 18.38 -6.36
N ILE A 696 -13.54 19.67 -6.30
CA ILE A 696 -13.36 20.61 -7.42
C ILE A 696 -11.90 20.69 -7.90
N ASN A 697 -10.95 20.44 -7.00
CA ASN A 697 -9.51 20.46 -7.30
C ASN A 697 -9.11 19.33 -8.25
N VAL A 698 -9.75 18.15 -8.17
CA VAL A 698 -9.47 17.01 -9.06
C VAL A 698 -9.72 17.38 -10.52
N ILE A 699 -10.81 18.11 -10.79
CA ILE A 699 -11.14 18.56 -12.15
C ILE A 699 -10.19 19.68 -12.61
N ARG A 700 -9.77 20.55 -11.69
CA ARG A 700 -8.89 21.68 -12.02
C ARG A 700 -7.44 21.27 -12.27
N GLU A 701 -6.99 20.20 -11.63
CA GLU A 701 -5.63 19.68 -11.72
C GLU A 701 -5.61 18.45 -12.62
N LYS A 702 -6.03 17.28 -12.11
CA LYS A 702 -5.94 15.97 -12.79
C LYS A 702 -6.57 15.95 -14.19
N VAL A 703 -7.82 16.39 -14.32
CA VAL A 703 -8.53 16.41 -15.63
C VAL A 703 -7.90 17.42 -16.59
N LYS A 704 -7.51 18.60 -16.07
CA LYS A 704 -6.90 19.67 -16.87
C LYS A 704 -5.51 19.29 -17.37
N ASP A 705 -4.68 18.70 -16.51
CA ASP A 705 -3.32 18.27 -16.82
C ASP A 705 -3.31 17.10 -17.80
N PHE A 706 -4.25 16.16 -17.65
CA PHE A 706 -4.46 15.09 -18.62
C PHE A 706 -4.89 15.63 -20.00
N SER A 707 -5.77 16.63 -20.01
CA SER A 707 -6.19 17.31 -21.24
C SER A 707 -5.04 18.07 -21.91
N ARG A 708 -4.10 18.62 -21.12
CA ARG A 708 -2.94 19.39 -21.61
C ARG A 708 -1.80 18.52 -22.15
N SER A 709 -1.60 17.32 -21.61
CA SER A 709 -0.44 16.48 -21.98
C SER A 709 -0.41 16.11 -23.47
N THR A 710 0.77 15.95 -24.05
CA THR A 710 0.95 15.65 -25.48
C THR A 710 0.59 14.19 -25.81
N LEU A 711 0.10 13.93 -27.02
CA LEU A 711 -0.22 12.58 -27.51
C LEU A 711 1.06 11.75 -27.79
N THR A 712 1.05 10.48 -27.37
CA THR A 712 2.11 9.48 -27.66
C THR A 712 1.99 8.89 -29.07
N THR A 713 3.11 8.44 -29.62
CA THR A 713 3.30 7.97 -31.02
C THR A 713 2.40 6.80 -31.40
N LYS A 714 2.05 6.71 -32.69
CA LYS A 714 1.17 5.67 -33.26
C LYS A 714 1.77 4.27 -33.08
N VAL A 715 0.95 3.31 -32.66
CA VAL A 715 1.26 1.87 -32.66
C VAL A 715 0.51 1.22 -33.84
N SER A 716 1.13 0.27 -34.53
CA SER A 716 0.49 -0.40 -35.68
C SER A 716 -0.58 -1.39 -35.21
N GLY A 717 -1.80 -1.32 -35.76
CA GLY A 717 -2.83 -2.36 -35.61
C GLY A 717 -4.22 -1.86 -35.21
N TYR A 718 -4.34 -0.66 -34.64
CA TYR A 718 -5.63 -0.07 -34.23
C TYR A 718 -5.84 1.31 -34.87
N PRO A 719 -7.10 1.71 -35.19
CA PRO A 719 -7.39 3.07 -35.62
C PRO A 719 -7.11 3.99 -34.44
N CYS A 720 -6.02 4.75 -34.49
CA CYS A 720 -5.61 5.62 -33.39
C CYS A 720 -5.96 7.09 -33.71
N PRO A 721 -7.18 7.56 -33.38
CA PRO A 721 -7.56 8.95 -33.60
C PRO A 721 -6.64 9.96 -32.90
N PRO A 722 -6.58 11.20 -33.39
CA PRO A 722 -5.75 12.27 -32.81
C PRO A 722 -6.42 12.94 -31.58
N TYR A 723 -7.14 12.17 -30.76
CA TYR A 723 -7.75 12.68 -29.53
C TYR A 723 -7.65 11.64 -28.40
N LYS A 724 -7.80 12.11 -27.15
CA LYS A 724 -7.91 11.32 -25.93
C LYS A 724 -9.36 11.20 -25.46
N ILE A 725 -9.65 10.24 -24.59
CA ILE A 725 -10.98 10.09 -23.97
C ILE A 725 -10.86 10.25 -22.46
N ILE A 726 -11.73 11.06 -21.88
CA ILE A 726 -11.94 11.14 -20.43
C ILE A 726 -13.33 10.57 -20.14
N ILE A 727 -13.41 9.56 -19.29
CA ILE A 727 -14.64 8.90 -18.85
C ILE A 727 -14.92 9.39 -17.43
N LEU A 728 -16.05 10.06 -17.26
CA LEU A 728 -16.56 10.49 -15.96
C LEU A 728 -17.78 9.63 -15.63
N ASP A 729 -17.58 8.62 -14.78
CA ASP A 729 -18.68 7.77 -14.30
C ASP A 729 -19.37 8.41 -13.10
N GLU A 730 -20.66 8.12 -12.93
CA GLU A 730 -21.51 8.66 -11.85
C GLU A 730 -21.48 10.20 -11.74
N ALA A 731 -21.47 10.89 -12.88
CA ALA A 731 -21.36 12.35 -12.96
C ALA A 731 -22.57 13.09 -12.34
N ASP A 732 -23.67 12.39 -12.11
CA ASP A 732 -24.84 12.89 -11.39
C ASP A 732 -24.59 13.11 -9.88
N SER A 733 -23.51 12.55 -9.34
CA SER A 733 -23.05 12.80 -7.97
C SER A 733 -22.10 13.99 -7.86
N MET A 734 -21.72 14.63 -8.98
CA MET A 734 -20.84 15.80 -8.97
C MET A 734 -21.54 17.07 -8.50
N THR A 735 -20.81 17.92 -7.77
CA THR A 735 -21.29 19.26 -7.40
C THR A 735 -21.47 20.15 -8.64
N LYS A 736 -22.41 21.09 -8.59
CA LYS A 736 -22.67 22.04 -9.70
C LYS A 736 -21.45 22.90 -10.04
N ASP A 737 -20.62 23.21 -9.05
CA ASP A 737 -19.37 23.98 -9.25
C ASP A 737 -18.31 23.18 -9.99
N ALA A 738 -18.18 21.90 -9.66
CA ALA A 738 -17.32 20.94 -10.36
C ALA A 738 -17.75 20.79 -11.84
N GLN A 739 -19.04 20.62 -12.10
CA GLN A 739 -19.59 20.59 -13.46
C GLN A 739 -19.34 21.92 -14.22
N SER A 740 -19.47 23.06 -13.54
CA SER A 740 -19.20 24.37 -14.15
C SER A 740 -17.72 24.57 -14.50
N ALA A 741 -16.80 24.04 -13.69
CA ALA A 741 -15.37 24.03 -14.00
C ALA A 741 -15.06 23.12 -15.21
N LEU A 742 -15.68 21.94 -15.26
CA LEU A 742 -15.52 20.98 -16.35
C LEU A 742 -15.91 21.58 -17.70
N ARG A 743 -17.00 22.35 -17.75
CA ARG A 743 -17.47 23.03 -18.97
C ARG A 743 -16.35 23.81 -19.69
N ARG A 744 -15.56 24.62 -18.95
CA ARG A 744 -14.48 25.43 -19.55
C ARG A 744 -13.39 24.55 -20.16
N THR A 745 -13.04 23.46 -19.47
CA THR A 745 -12.05 22.49 -19.94
C THR A 745 -12.53 21.77 -21.20
N MET A 746 -13.81 21.37 -21.25
CA MET A 746 -14.41 20.75 -22.44
C MET A 746 -14.35 21.67 -23.66
N GLU A 747 -14.66 22.96 -23.50
CA GLU A 747 -14.61 23.93 -24.60
C GLU A 747 -13.18 24.16 -25.10
N THR A 748 -12.22 24.36 -24.17
CA THR A 748 -10.83 24.71 -24.50
C THR A 748 -10.08 23.57 -25.20
N TYR A 749 -10.32 22.33 -24.78
CA TYR A 749 -9.56 21.15 -25.24
C TYR A 749 -10.37 20.19 -26.13
N SER A 750 -11.47 20.65 -26.72
CA SER A 750 -12.36 19.84 -27.59
C SER A 750 -11.66 19.21 -28.80
N THR A 751 -10.56 19.80 -29.27
CA THR A 751 -9.76 19.29 -30.40
C THR A 751 -8.89 18.09 -30.02
N THR A 752 -8.37 18.07 -28.78
CA THR A 752 -7.42 17.05 -28.31
C THR A 752 -8.05 16.03 -27.39
N THR A 753 -9.19 16.35 -26.77
CA THR A 753 -9.80 15.54 -25.70
C THR A 753 -11.31 15.47 -25.86
N ARG A 754 -11.84 14.26 -25.86
CA ARG A 754 -13.27 13.96 -25.85
C ARG A 754 -13.69 13.51 -24.46
N PHE A 755 -14.91 13.87 -24.09
CA PHE A 755 -15.47 13.57 -22.77
C PHE A 755 -16.63 12.60 -22.98
N CYS A 756 -16.64 11.52 -22.20
CA CYS A 756 -17.78 10.63 -22.05
C CYS A 756 -18.28 10.74 -20.62
N ILE A 757 -19.51 11.21 -20.48
CA ILE A 757 -20.16 11.45 -19.20
C ILE A 757 -21.22 10.38 -19.01
N ILE A 758 -21.16 9.63 -17.92
CA ILE A 758 -22.14 8.60 -17.57
C ILE A 758 -22.91 9.09 -16.35
N CYS A 759 -24.23 8.98 -16.41
CA CYS A 759 -25.11 9.33 -15.30
C CYS A 759 -26.33 8.40 -15.28
N ASN A 760 -27.05 8.33 -14.16
CA ASN A 760 -28.36 7.68 -14.15
C ASN A 760 -29.45 8.69 -14.51
N TYR A 761 -29.35 9.92 -13.99
CA TYR A 761 -30.32 10.99 -14.18
C TYR A 761 -29.73 12.20 -14.91
N VAL A 762 -30.24 12.48 -16.12
CA VAL A 762 -29.82 13.67 -16.91
C VAL A 762 -30.18 14.98 -16.20
N SER A 763 -31.25 15.00 -15.41
CA SER A 763 -31.71 16.19 -14.67
C SER A 763 -30.69 16.71 -13.65
N ARG A 764 -29.74 15.88 -13.21
CA ARG A 764 -28.66 16.28 -12.29
C ARG A 764 -27.46 16.91 -12.99
N ILE A 765 -27.41 16.88 -14.32
CA ILE A 765 -26.35 17.49 -15.12
C ILE A 765 -26.77 18.88 -15.60
N ILE A 766 -25.87 19.86 -15.47
CA ILE A 766 -26.14 21.23 -15.92
C ILE A 766 -26.33 21.31 -17.44
N GLU A 767 -27.30 22.11 -17.89
CA GLU A 767 -27.63 22.26 -19.32
C GLU A 767 -26.45 22.70 -20.22
N PRO A 768 -25.47 23.51 -19.76
CA PRO A 768 -24.29 23.81 -20.54
C PRO A 768 -23.45 22.58 -20.92
N ILE A 769 -23.44 21.51 -20.11
CA ILE A 769 -22.75 20.26 -20.46
C ILE A 769 -23.61 19.46 -21.42
N THR A 770 -24.89 19.26 -21.10
CA THR A 770 -25.81 18.42 -21.90
C THR A 770 -25.96 18.92 -23.33
N SER A 771 -25.92 20.24 -23.55
CA SER A 771 -25.97 20.88 -24.88
C SER A 771 -24.74 20.64 -25.76
N ARG A 772 -23.60 20.27 -25.16
CA ARG A 772 -22.33 20.01 -25.88
C ARG A 772 -22.07 18.52 -26.12
N CYS A 773 -22.91 17.66 -25.57
CA CYS A 773 -22.77 16.21 -25.67
C CYS A 773 -23.86 15.58 -26.55
N ALA A 774 -23.49 14.59 -27.35
CA ALA A 774 -24.44 13.67 -27.97
C ALA A 774 -25.04 12.77 -26.90
N LYS A 775 -26.37 12.80 -26.78
CA LYS A 775 -27.11 12.11 -25.72
C LYS A 775 -27.51 10.71 -26.19
N PHE A 776 -27.15 9.69 -25.43
CA PHE A 776 -27.53 8.30 -25.67
C PHE A 776 -28.31 7.78 -24.47
N ARG A 777 -29.57 7.42 -24.73
CA ARG A 777 -30.47 6.84 -23.73
C ARG A 777 -30.32 5.33 -23.74
N PHE A 778 -29.92 4.78 -22.61
CA PHE A 778 -29.92 3.35 -22.34
C PHE A 778 -31.25 2.98 -21.70
N THR A 779 -31.93 1.99 -22.28
CA THR A 779 -33.15 1.39 -21.75
C THR A 779 -32.83 0.15 -20.91
N SER A 780 -33.76 -0.26 -20.05
CA SER A 780 -33.68 -1.57 -19.41
C SER A 780 -33.61 -2.67 -20.48
N LEU A 781 -32.88 -3.74 -20.17
CA LEU A 781 -32.71 -4.86 -21.08
C LEU A 781 -34.04 -5.63 -21.22
N PRO A 782 -34.43 -6.02 -22.43
CA PRO A 782 -35.55 -6.92 -22.67
C PRO A 782 -35.20 -8.30 -22.12
N VAL A 783 -36.25 -9.05 -21.79
CA VAL A 783 -36.17 -10.36 -21.13
C VAL A 783 -35.34 -11.35 -21.96
N GLU A 784 -35.52 -11.36 -23.28
CA GLU A 784 -34.85 -12.30 -24.20
C GLU A 784 -33.32 -12.14 -24.18
N ASP A 785 -32.83 -10.90 -24.29
CA ASP A 785 -31.38 -10.62 -24.31
C ASP A 785 -30.72 -10.91 -22.94
N LEU A 786 -31.47 -10.71 -21.86
CA LEU A 786 -31.00 -10.98 -20.50
C LEU A 786 -30.90 -12.49 -20.27
N GLU A 787 -31.89 -13.26 -20.73
CA GLU A 787 -31.90 -14.72 -20.68
C GLU A 787 -30.72 -15.31 -21.44
N GLN A 788 -30.50 -14.91 -22.71
CA GLN A 788 -29.38 -15.37 -23.53
C GLN A 788 -28.03 -15.14 -22.85
N ARG A 789 -27.84 -13.97 -22.22
CA ARG A 789 -26.59 -13.65 -21.53
C ARG A 789 -26.38 -14.50 -20.28
N LEU A 790 -27.43 -14.77 -19.51
CA LEU A 790 -27.37 -15.61 -18.33
C LEU A 790 -27.12 -17.08 -18.69
N GLU A 791 -27.77 -17.60 -19.73
CA GLU A 791 -27.53 -18.96 -20.22
C GLU A 791 -26.07 -19.16 -20.62
N MET A 792 -25.47 -18.19 -21.32
CA MET A 792 -24.05 -18.22 -21.67
C MET A 792 -23.15 -18.32 -20.43
N ILE A 793 -23.45 -17.55 -19.37
CA ILE A 793 -22.69 -17.60 -18.11
C ILE A 793 -22.88 -18.94 -17.41
N CYS A 794 -24.10 -19.47 -17.38
CA CYS A 794 -24.39 -20.78 -16.80
C CYS A 794 -23.63 -21.91 -17.49
N LEU A 795 -23.53 -21.87 -18.82
CA LEU A 795 -22.77 -22.85 -19.60
C LEU A 795 -21.26 -22.76 -19.34
N GLN A 796 -20.71 -21.55 -19.23
CA GLN A 796 -19.26 -21.36 -19.03
C GLN A 796 -18.79 -21.67 -17.61
N GLU A 797 -19.64 -21.46 -16.61
CA GLU A 797 -19.34 -21.77 -15.20
C GLU A 797 -19.84 -23.16 -14.77
N GLY A 798 -20.63 -23.84 -15.61
CA GLY A 798 -21.21 -25.15 -15.29
C GLY A 798 -22.27 -25.11 -14.19
N VAL A 799 -23.08 -24.05 -14.15
CA VAL A 799 -24.13 -23.85 -13.13
C VAL A 799 -25.36 -24.69 -13.44
N GLN A 800 -25.86 -25.44 -12.46
CA GLN A 800 -27.11 -26.19 -12.58
C GLN A 800 -28.29 -25.35 -12.06
N LEU A 801 -29.24 -25.03 -12.95
CA LEU A 801 -30.46 -24.29 -12.61
C LEU A 801 -31.64 -25.24 -12.42
N ALA A 802 -32.37 -25.09 -11.31
CA ALA A 802 -33.68 -25.74 -11.14
C ALA A 802 -34.72 -25.12 -12.10
N PRO A 803 -35.80 -25.84 -12.47
CA PRO A 803 -36.85 -25.29 -13.33
C PRO A 803 -37.44 -24.00 -12.73
N ASN A 804 -37.87 -23.09 -13.60
CA ASN A 804 -38.39 -21.74 -13.28
C ASN A 804 -37.41 -20.74 -12.64
N THR A 805 -36.21 -21.17 -12.23
CA THR A 805 -35.22 -20.27 -11.58
C THR A 805 -34.79 -19.12 -12.50
N MET A 806 -34.64 -19.38 -13.80
CA MET A 806 -34.25 -18.35 -14.77
C MET A 806 -35.29 -17.23 -14.83
N GLN A 807 -36.57 -17.58 -14.96
CA GLN A 807 -37.68 -16.61 -14.99
C GLN A 807 -37.76 -15.80 -13.69
N THR A 808 -37.63 -16.47 -12.54
CA THR A 808 -37.59 -15.79 -11.23
C THR A 808 -36.45 -14.80 -11.14
N LEU A 809 -35.27 -15.16 -11.65
CA LEU A 809 -34.08 -14.31 -11.62
C LEU A 809 -34.25 -13.08 -12.52
N ILE A 810 -34.80 -13.26 -13.71
CA ILE A 810 -35.14 -12.16 -14.63
C ILE A 810 -36.14 -11.20 -13.97
N GLN A 811 -37.23 -11.74 -13.38
CA GLN A 811 -38.26 -10.94 -12.72
C GLN A 811 -37.69 -10.14 -11.54
N CYS A 812 -36.89 -10.78 -10.67
CA CYS A 812 -36.28 -10.11 -9.51
C CYS A 812 -35.23 -9.07 -9.92
N SER A 813 -34.68 -9.16 -11.13
CA SER A 813 -33.65 -8.23 -11.59
C SER A 813 -34.21 -6.96 -12.22
N GLY A 814 -35.48 -6.94 -12.66
CA GLY A 814 -36.12 -5.74 -13.23
C GLY A 814 -35.39 -5.15 -14.46
N GLY A 815 -34.70 -5.98 -15.23
CA GLY A 815 -33.87 -5.57 -16.38
C GLY A 815 -32.44 -5.08 -16.03
N ASP A 816 -32.01 -5.21 -14.77
CA ASP A 816 -30.63 -4.96 -14.34
C ASP A 816 -29.79 -6.25 -14.42
N LEU A 817 -28.93 -6.34 -15.44
CA LEU A 817 -28.06 -7.50 -15.65
C LEU A 817 -27.00 -7.67 -14.54
N ARG A 818 -26.56 -6.58 -13.91
CA ARG A 818 -25.58 -6.64 -12.83
C ARG A 818 -26.19 -7.34 -11.61
N LYS A 819 -27.43 -6.99 -11.26
CA LYS A 819 -28.19 -7.66 -10.18
C LYS A 819 -28.38 -9.14 -10.49
N ALA A 820 -28.81 -9.45 -11.72
CA ALA A 820 -29.01 -10.82 -12.19
C ALA A 820 -27.76 -11.71 -12.00
N ILE A 821 -26.60 -11.24 -12.48
CA ILE A 821 -25.33 -11.97 -12.36
C ILE A 821 -24.90 -12.09 -10.88
N THR A 822 -25.13 -11.05 -10.07
CA THR A 822 -24.79 -11.07 -8.64
C THR A 822 -25.60 -12.12 -7.89
N PHE A 823 -26.90 -12.23 -8.15
CA PHE A 823 -27.75 -13.26 -7.56
C PHE A 823 -27.34 -14.66 -8.02
N LEU A 824 -27.05 -14.84 -9.32
CA LEU A 824 -26.59 -16.12 -9.85
C LEU A 824 -25.27 -16.57 -9.19
N GLN A 825 -24.29 -15.66 -9.09
CA GLN A 825 -23.00 -15.94 -8.45
C GLN A 825 -23.16 -16.24 -6.96
N SER A 826 -24.02 -15.50 -6.27
CA SER A 826 -24.27 -15.70 -4.84
C SER A 826 -24.93 -17.05 -4.57
N GLY A 827 -25.90 -17.44 -5.40
CA GLY A 827 -26.55 -18.75 -5.36
C GLY A 827 -25.57 -19.89 -5.58
N TYR A 828 -24.75 -19.80 -6.63
CA TYR A 828 -23.71 -20.79 -6.93
C TYR A 828 -22.70 -20.97 -5.80
N ASN A 829 -22.31 -19.86 -5.16
CA ASN A 829 -21.38 -19.88 -4.04
C ASN A 829 -21.95 -20.48 -2.75
N LEU A 830 -23.29 -20.60 -2.64
CA LEU A 830 -23.97 -21.22 -1.50
C LEU A 830 -24.14 -22.73 -1.72
N LYS A 831 -24.55 -23.14 -2.93
CA LYS A 831 -24.74 -24.54 -3.34
C LYS A 831 -24.55 -24.71 -4.85
N GLU A 832 -24.23 -25.92 -5.29
CA GLU A 832 -24.04 -26.25 -6.71
C GLU A 832 -25.32 -26.09 -7.57
N THR A 833 -26.52 -26.23 -6.97
CA THR A 833 -27.82 -26.06 -7.63
C THR A 833 -28.56 -24.82 -7.12
N VAL A 834 -28.94 -23.92 -8.04
CA VAL A 834 -29.69 -22.69 -7.71
C VAL A 834 -31.19 -22.94 -7.83
N THR A 835 -31.94 -22.59 -6.78
CA THR A 835 -33.40 -22.75 -6.70
C THR A 835 -34.14 -21.41 -6.69
N PRO A 836 -35.43 -21.34 -7.10
CA PRO A 836 -36.18 -20.09 -7.10
C PRO A 836 -36.30 -19.44 -5.71
N ARG A 837 -36.50 -20.25 -4.67
CA ARG A 837 -36.58 -19.79 -3.28
C ARG A 837 -35.31 -19.06 -2.84
N MET A 838 -34.14 -19.57 -3.21
CA MET A 838 -32.86 -18.90 -2.90
C MET A 838 -32.78 -17.54 -3.58
N VAL A 839 -33.26 -17.42 -4.82
CA VAL A 839 -33.27 -16.13 -5.54
C VAL A 839 -34.18 -15.12 -4.83
N HIS A 840 -35.35 -15.54 -4.36
CA HIS A 840 -36.25 -14.68 -3.57
C HIS A 840 -35.62 -14.23 -2.24
N GLU A 841 -35.00 -15.15 -1.51
CA GLU A 841 -34.30 -14.86 -0.25
C GLU A 841 -33.12 -13.89 -0.48
N MET A 842 -32.34 -14.07 -1.56
CA MET A 842 -31.23 -13.18 -1.93
C MET A 842 -31.69 -11.79 -2.41
N ALA A 843 -32.83 -11.73 -3.11
CA ALA A 843 -33.42 -10.47 -3.54
C ALA A 843 -34.11 -9.71 -2.40
N GLY A 844 -34.28 -10.33 -1.21
CA GLY A 844 -35.07 -9.77 -0.12
C GLY A 844 -36.54 -9.60 -0.51
N ARG A 845 -37.03 -10.44 -1.43
CA ARG A 845 -38.42 -10.44 -1.87
C ARG A 845 -39.26 -11.17 -0.83
N ILE A 846 -40.34 -10.52 -0.39
CA ILE A 846 -41.29 -11.10 0.55
C ILE A 846 -41.97 -12.31 -0.11
N PRO A 847 -42.05 -13.47 0.57
CA PRO A 847 -42.79 -14.63 0.09
C PRO A 847 -44.23 -14.26 -0.30
N ASP A 848 -44.70 -14.80 -1.43
CA ASP A 848 -46.04 -14.52 -1.93
C ASP A 848 -47.15 -14.89 -0.93
N GLU A 849 -46.92 -15.93 -0.11
CA GLU A 849 -47.79 -16.39 0.97
C GLU A 849 -48.11 -15.27 1.96
N LEU A 850 -47.10 -14.52 2.43
CA LEU A 850 -47.29 -13.43 3.38
C LEU A 850 -48.05 -12.23 2.77
N ILE A 851 -47.91 -12.03 1.46
CA ILE A 851 -48.63 -10.98 0.74
C ILE A 851 -50.10 -11.38 0.56
N ASP A 852 -50.37 -12.66 0.30
CA ASP A 852 -51.72 -13.17 0.22
C ASP A 852 -52.41 -13.15 1.60
N ASP A 853 -51.69 -13.45 2.69
CA ASP A 853 -52.17 -13.25 4.07
C ASP A 853 -52.58 -11.78 4.32
N CYS A 854 -51.76 -10.83 3.86
CA CYS A 854 -52.06 -9.40 3.95
C CYS A 854 -53.37 -9.04 3.23
N ARG A 855 -53.66 -9.69 2.10
CA ARG A 855 -54.87 -9.49 1.31
C ARG A 855 -56.11 -10.06 2.00
N GLU A 856 -56.00 -11.27 2.57
CA GLU A 856 -57.10 -11.88 3.32
C GLU A 856 -57.51 -11.03 4.53
N LEU A 857 -56.53 -10.40 5.19
CA LEU A 857 -56.77 -9.51 6.32
C LEU A 857 -57.52 -8.22 5.97
N TRP A 858 -57.44 -7.74 4.73
CA TRP A 858 -58.22 -6.57 4.32
C TRP A 858 -59.73 -6.84 4.35
N ALA A 859 -60.14 -8.10 4.18
CA ALA A 859 -61.55 -8.48 4.24
C ALA A 859 -62.08 -8.58 5.68
N SER A 860 -61.22 -8.88 6.67
CA SER A 860 -61.64 -9.10 8.06
C SER A 860 -61.73 -7.80 8.89
N GLN A 861 -61.06 -6.72 8.46
CA GLN A 861 -61.01 -5.41 9.12
C GLN A 861 -60.53 -5.39 10.59
N ASP A 862 -59.94 -6.48 11.10
CA ASP A 862 -59.45 -6.52 12.48
C ASP A 862 -58.07 -5.87 12.61
N VAL A 863 -58.03 -4.73 13.32
CA VAL A 863 -56.81 -3.94 13.55
C VAL A 863 -55.74 -4.74 14.30
N ASN A 864 -56.13 -5.59 15.25
CA ASN A 864 -55.17 -6.36 16.05
C ASN A 864 -54.47 -7.44 15.21
N GLU A 865 -55.19 -8.05 14.26
CA GLU A 865 -54.62 -9.06 13.37
C GLU A 865 -53.72 -8.42 12.30
N ILE A 866 -54.11 -7.26 11.77
CA ILE A 866 -53.25 -6.47 10.86
C ILE A 866 -51.94 -6.07 11.56
N GLU A 867 -52.00 -5.56 12.78
CA GLU A 867 -50.80 -5.17 13.54
C GLU A 867 -49.86 -6.35 13.79
N LYS A 868 -50.40 -7.54 14.09
CA LYS A 868 -49.58 -8.77 14.28
C LYS A 868 -48.82 -9.14 13.01
N VAL A 869 -49.47 -9.12 11.84
CA VAL A 869 -48.81 -9.46 10.57
C VAL A 869 -47.77 -8.41 10.18
N VAL A 870 -48.07 -7.12 10.33
CA VAL A 870 -47.09 -6.05 10.08
C VAL A 870 -45.88 -6.20 11.00
N LYS A 871 -46.09 -6.45 12.31
CA LYS A 871 -44.99 -6.73 13.25
C LYS A 871 -44.17 -7.94 12.83
N ARG A 872 -44.80 -9.00 12.32
CA ARG A 872 -44.10 -10.19 11.83
C ARG A 872 -43.19 -9.87 10.65
N ILE A 873 -43.70 -9.16 9.64
CA ILE A 873 -42.93 -8.76 8.46
C ILE A 873 -41.73 -7.89 8.86
N MET A 874 -41.92 -6.97 9.81
CA MET A 874 -40.86 -6.11 10.35
C MET A 874 -39.83 -6.89 11.17
N MET A 875 -40.27 -7.85 12.00
CA MET A 875 -39.37 -8.72 12.77
C MET A 875 -38.53 -9.63 11.88
N ASP A 876 -39.08 -10.09 10.76
CA ASP A 876 -38.37 -10.87 9.74
C ASP A 876 -37.37 -10.01 8.94
N GLY A 877 -37.42 -8.68 9.10
CA GLY A 877 -36.46 -7.74 8.52
C GLY A 877 -36.69 -7.42 7.05
N TYR A 878 -37.92 -7.60 6.54
CA TYR A 878 -38.27 -7.18 5.20
C TYR A 878 -38.47 -5.66 5.12
N SER A 879 -37.96 -5.05 4.05
CA SER A 879 -38.13 -3.61 3.81
C SER A 879 -39.58 -3.26 3.48
N ALA A 880 -40.08 -2.17 4.09
CA ALA A 880 -41.37 -1.57 3.77
C ALA A 880 -41.52 -1.21 2.27
N GLU A 881 -40.44 -0.78 1.62
CA GLU A 881 -40.42 -0.41 0.20
C GLU A 881 -40.69 -1.62 -0.71
N ASN A 882 -40.10 -2.76 -0.38
CA ASN A 882 -40.32 -4.03 -1.09
C ASN A 882 -41.75 -4.54 -0.88
N LEU A 883 -42.32 -4.34 0.32
CA LEU A 883 -43.71 -4.67 0.60
C LEU A 883 -44.65 -3.81 -0.25
N LEU A 884 -44.45 -2.50 -0.25
CA LEU A 884 -45.28 -1.54 -0.99
C LEU A 884 -45.24 -1.81 -2.49
N SER A 885 -44.04 -2.05 -3.04
CA SER A 885 -43.86 -2.37 -4.47
C SER A 885 -44.58 -3.65 -4.89
N GLN A 886 -44.48 -4.72 -4.10
CA GLN A 886 -45.11 -6.00 -4.41
C GLN A 886 -46.63 -5.98 -4.20
N LEU A 887 -47.10 -5.31 -3.14
CA LEU A 887 -48.53 -5.06 -2.95
C LEU A 887 -49.09 -4.30 -4.14
N HIS A 888 -48.43 -3.23 -4.59
CA HIS A 888 -48.84 -2.47 -5.75
C HIS A 888 -48.93 -3.33 -7.03
N GLU A 889 -47.93 -4.18 -7.31
CA GLU A 889 -47.95 -5.10 -8.46
C GLU A 889 -49.14 -6.08 -8.39
N LYS A 890 -49.34 -6.75 -7.24
CA LYS A 890 -50.46 -7.68 -7.05
C LYS A 890 -51.82 -6.97 -7.12
N MET A 891 -51.95 -5.77 -6.56
CA MET A 891 -53.21 -5.02 -6.56
C MET A 891 -53.61 -4.51 -7.94
N ILE A 892 -52.65 -4.11 -8.76
CA ILE A 892 -52.95 -3.73 -10.15
C ILE A 892 -53.50 -4.93 -10.92
N ALA A 893 -52.87 -6.10 -10.74
CA ALA A 893 -53.25 -7.34 -11.41
C ALA A 893 -54.58 -7.94 -10.91
N ASP A 894 -55.08 -7.52 -9.75
CA ASP A 894 -56.28 -8.08 -9.13
C ASP A 894 -57.57 -7.55 -9.78
N ASP A 895 -58.33 -8.41 -10.47
CA ASP A 895 -59.59 -8.04 -11.13
C ASP A 895 -60.77 -7.84 -10.16
N SER A 896 -60.63 -8.22 -8.89
CA SER A 896 -61.73 -8.11 -7.90
C SER A 896 -62.02 -6.68 -7.43
N LEU A 897 -61.03 -5.77 -7.57
CA LEU A 897 -61.15 -4.37 -7.13
C LEU A 897 -61.63 -3.46 -8.27
N SER A 898 -62.57 -2.57 -7.95
CA SER A 898 -63.04 -1.56 -8.91
C SER A 898 -61.93 -0.55 -9.25
N THR A 899 -62.02 0.05 -10.44
CA THR A 899 -61.04 1.08 -10.88
C THR A 899 -60.97 2.26 -9.91
N LEU A 900 -62.09 2.64 -9.28
CA LEU A 900 -62.13 3.72 -8.29
C LEU A 900 -61.40 3.34 -7.01
N GLN A 901 -61.61 2.13 -6.50
CA GLN A 901 -60.86 1.61 -5.34
C GLN A 901 -59.37 1.52 -5.64
N LYS A 902 -58.98 0.99 -6.81
CA LYS A 902 -57.57 0.94 -7.25
C LYS A 902 -56.94 2.34 -7.30
N SER A 903 -57.66 3.33 -7.81
CA SER A 903 -57.19 4.73 -7.85
C SER A 903 -56.97 5.31 -6.45
N ASN A 904 -57.92 5.13 -5.54
CA ASN A 904 -57.81 5.65 -4.17
C ASN A 904 -56.65 4.98 -3.41
N ILE A 905 -56.50 3.66 -3.57
CA ILE A 905 -55.42 2.91 -2.92
C ILE A 905 -54.05 3.33 -3.48
N SER A 906 -53.93 3.51 -4.80
CA SER A 906 -52.69 4.00 -5.42
C SER A 906 -52.29 5.39 -4.90
N GLN A 907 -53.28 6.28 -4.66
CA GLN A 907 -53.01 7.58 -4.06
C GLN A 907 -52.44 7.46 -2.63
N ILE A 908 -52.98 6.55 -1.81
CA ILE A 908 -52.48 6.32 -0.45
C ILE A 908 -51.10 5.68 -0.47
N MET A 909 -50.88 4.67 -1.32
CA MET A 909 -49.55 4.08 -1.52
C MET A 909 -48.52 5.15 -1.89
N SER A 910 -48.88 6.11 -2.75
CA SER A 910 -47.96 7.20 -3.12
C SER A 910 -47.62 8.13 -1.95
N THR A 911 -48.57 8.41 -1.05
CA THR A 911 -48.30 9.22 0.14
C THR A 911 -47.38 8.50 1.12
N VAL A 912 -47.59 7.20 1.31
CA VAL A 912 -46.76 6.37 2.19
C VAL A 912 -45.35 6.22 1.62
N ASP A 913 -45.20 6.04 0.31
CA ASP A 913 -43.91 5.97 -0.36
C ASP A 913 -43.08 7.27 -0.16
N ILE A 914 -43.73 8.43 -0.30
CA ILE A 914 -43.08 9.74 -0.03
C ILE A 914 -42.64 9.83 1.43
N ASP A 915 -43.48 9.42 2.38
CA ASP A 915 -43.18 9.47 3.81
C ASP A 915 -42.02 8.52 4.18
N LEU A 916 -41.96 7.34 3.57
CA LEU A 916 -40.84 6.40 3.74
C LEU A 916 -39.53 7.00 3.21
N ILE A 917 -39.54 7.64 2.03
CA ILE A 917 -38.35 8.31 1.47
C ILE A 917 -37.87 9.49 2.34
N GLN A 918 -38.78 10.18 3.04
CA GLN A 918 -38.44 11.26 3.97
C GLN A 918 -37.90 10.77 5.32
N GLY A 919 -37.82 9.45 5.53
CA GLY A 919 -37.33 8.85 6.77
C GLY A 919 -38.39 8.69 7.85
N GLY A 920 -39.66 8.50 7.46
CA GLY A 920 -40.74 8.12 8.38
C GLY A 920 -40.51 6.74 9.02
N ASP A 921 -41.16 6.49 10.15
CA ASP A 921 -41.11 5.19 10.83
C ASP A 921 -41.78 4.10 9.98
N GLU A 922 -41.01 3.09 9.56
CA GLU A 922 -41.48 2.05 8.62
C GLU A 922 -42.68 1.28 9.16
N HIS A 923 -42.68 0.94 10.46
CA HIS A 923 -43.74 0.17 11.08
C HIS A 923 -45.06 0.95 11.09
N LEU A 924 -45.05 2.21 11.54
CA LEU A 924 -46.24 3.05 11.58
C LEU A 924 -46.79 3.34 10.19
N GLN A 925 -45.92 3.58 9.22
CA GLN A 925 -46.32 3.91 7.85
C GLN A 925 -46.96 2.70 7.13
N VAL A 926 -46.38 1.51 7.28
CA VAL A 926 -46.98 0.27 6.74
C VAL A 926 -48.29 -0.09 7.45
N LEU A 927 -48.37 0.08 8.77
CA LEU A 927 -49.61 -0.15 9.51
C LEU A 927 -50.73 0.80 9.04
N ASN A 928 -50.41 2.08 8.87
CA ASN A 928 -51.35 3.09 8.35
C ASN A 928 -51.81 2.73 6.93
N LEU A 929 -50.90 2.31 6.05
CA LEU A 929 -51.23 1.83 4.70
C LEU A 929 -52.24 0.69 4.74
N MET A 930 -51.97 -0.34 5.54
CA MET A 930 -52.81 -1.53 5.62
C MET A 930 -54.22 -1.22 6.15
N MET A 931 -54.32 -0.35 7.16
CA MET A 931 -55.62 0.08 7.70
C MET A 931 -56.43 0.89 6.69
N GLN A 932 -55.80 1.82 5.96
CA GLN A 932 -56.51 2.63 4.98
C GLN A 932 -56.97 1.80 3.78
N ILE A 933 -56.17 0.83 3.33
CA ILE A 933 -56.59 -0.11 2.28
C ILE A 933 -57.79 -0.93 2.74
N ALA A 934 -57.77 -1.50 3.95
CA ALA A 934 -58.89 -2.27 4.49
C ALA A 934 -60.20 -1.45 4.59
N SER A 935 -60.09 -0.14 4.83
CA SER A 935 -61.26 0.75 4.85
C SER A 935 -61.87 0.96 3.46
N ILE A 936 -61.03 1.01 2.41
CA ILE A 936 -61.48 1.24 1.02
C ILE A 936 -62.05 -0.03 0.40
N VAL A 937 -61.47 -1.19 0.72
CA VAL A 937 -61.93 -2.48 0.18
C VAL A 937 -63.32 -2.86 0.70
N ALA A 938 -63.70 -2.37 1.89
CA ALA A 938 -65.01 -2.63 2.49
C ALA A 938 -66.16 -1.76 1.95
N TYR A 939 -65.85 -0.69 1.22
CA TYR A 939 -66.81 0.18 0.53
C TYR A 939 -66.93 -0.21 -0.94
#